data_AF-A0A8J6UQQ3-F1
#
_entry.id   AF-A0A8J6UQQ3-F1
#
_cell.length_a   1.000
_cell.length_b   1.000
_cell.length_c   1.000
_cell.angle_alpha   90.00
_cell.angle_beta   90.00
_cell.angle_gamma   90.00
#
_symmetry.space_group_name_H-M   'P 1'
#
loop_
_entity.id
_entity.type
_entity.pdbx_description
1 polymer ?
#
loop_
_entity_poly.entity_id
_entity_poly.type
_entity_poly.pdbx_seq_one_letter_code
_entity_poly.pdbx_strand_id
1 'polypeptide(L)'
;MNRSLPMIALFSGIALGVLLLIWSGGLFLSYLGSSESLVVNPPPVQRLAVGSTTTLQLTGNGFDGDTQVSLIMDVSNQDTVVNRYPLDGFFNTSLIMGETLILGSNDGLNLVSIADPDSPRLLKTYLPGRSVVDLHYSDGKLFVSCGRLGLVIMTLEQGRLTIEAEIWTGDTTTTSYFHAGHLYVNSHFGGLKMYRLNELLSPRQVGQLDFDSIIRGMAFYGERLFLFDRSGVLFLYDCSNPAALKLIDQVRFESGVRAVLINKQRLYVALPDSFRVFALDQTDQLNRLDQLTLVQSWDGFGSIMSLIEGQHHLYLIDRSVGLRIFDLRDQTLSEQMAFAEGLQTLAEKGDYLYVTGSLEGLLTIDRRHLRSRQVISWISSLPGVSDGIVVDDLFYLSFKHTGVGGVAFVDKQQGRAVHFDHASYPSYALARYEDVLFVNQDNGSIKVFDIRVRTSPQFLAEWPDYTANRLLVINDYLISFSLRTGLRVTTVADIDAASVVDQMAAPQILGMVAVNDYLICVTYDQGLLTYRVHANGKLEQVAQLRPPFPAQQFAQQVDVDVHEGLAYIANGRSGLLIVDVKDPTRPQLVSTIAVPGYSKGVRFHENLVYLVTLRNGVHIVDVTVPGRPLVVGTVPLSRLSKFLLVDAGLLYFFQHASGISAIPLPHFADRMTLQSRNRLSFVLSAPKHPGRYNLVVSNRHGMVNHNAVFEIYEETGLE
;
A
#
# COMPACT_ATOMS: atom_id res chain seq x y z
N MET A 1 -52.08 -62.95 -35.66
CA MET A 1 -50.91 -62.59 -36.49
C MET A 1 -50.70 -61.08 -36.41
N ASN A 2 -49.52 -60.67 -35.93
CA ASN A 2 -48.83 -59.39 -36.09
C ASN A 2 -49.53 -58.07 -35.77
N ARG A 3 -49.26 -57.52 -34.57
CA ARG A 3 -48.91 -56.10 -34.34
C ARG A 3 -48.08 -55.94 -33.06
N SER A 4 -46.76 -56.00 -33.16
CA SER A 4 -45.85 -55.53 -32.09
C SER A 4 -44.45 -55.30 -32.65
N LEU A 5 -44.27 -54.25 -33.45
CA LEU A 5 -42.96 -53.89 -34.02
C LEU A 5 -42.55 -52.40 -33.96
N PRO A 6 -43.34 -51.40 -33.50
CA PRO A 6 -42.80 -50.04 -33.37
C PRO A 6 -42.23 -49.71 -31.99
N MET A 7 -42.49 -50.51 -30.94
CA MET A 7 -42.10 -50.14 -29.57
C MET A 7 -40.64 -50.52 -29.23
N ILE A 8 -40.12 -51.64 -29.78
CA ILE A 8 -38.75 -52.10 -29.50
C ILE A 8 -37.71 -51.17 -30.16
N ALA A 9 -37.99 -50.67 -31.37
CA ALA A 9 -37.10 -49.74 -32.08
C ALA A 9 -36.96 -48.38 -31.35
N LEU A 10 -38.04 -47.91 -30.73
CA LEU A 10 -38.03 -46.64 -29.98
C LEU A 10 -37.24 -46.77 -28.67
N PHE A 11 -37.38 -47.89 -27.96
CA PHE A 11 -36.60 -48.15 -26.73
C PHE A 11 -35.11 -48.38 -27.02
N SER A 12 -34.75 -49.05 -28.13
CA SER A 12 -33.35 -49.19 -28.53
C SER A 12 -32.70 -47.86 -28.90
N GLY A 13 -33.44 -46.94 -29.55
CA GLY A 13 -32.93 -45.61 -29.89
C GLY A 13 -32.67 -44.71 -28.68
N ILE A 14 -33.57 -44.77 -27.69
CA ILE A 14 -33.42 -44.02 -26.42
C ILE A 14 -32.26 -44.60 -25.59
N ALA A 15 -32.14 -45.93 -25.51
CA ALA A 15 -31.03 -46.58 -24.81
C ALA A 15 -29.67 -46.26 -25.46
N LEU A 16 -29.58 -46.24 -26.80
CA LEU A 16 -28.35 -45.87 -27.51
C LEU A 16 -28.02 -44.37 -27.32
N GLY A 17 -29.02 -43.49 -27.32
CA GLY A 17 -28.86 -42.06 -27.07
C GLY A 17 -28.42 -41.74 -25.64
N VAL A 18 -28.95 -42.45 -24.65
CA VAL A 18 -28.54 -42.33 -23.24
C VAL A 18 -27.13 -42.89 -23.04
N LEU A 19 -26.78 -44.01 -23.68
CA LEU A 19 -25.40 -44.54 -23.66
C LEU A 19 -24.41 -43.60 -24.33
N LEU A 20 -24.76 -42.96 -25.46
CA LEU A 20 -23.93 -41.93 -26.11
C LEU A 20 -23.80 -40.65 -25.28
N LEU A 21 -24.83 -40.27 -24.50
CA LEU A 21 -24.78 -39.17 -23.54
C LEU A 21 -23.97 -39.50 -22.28
N ILE A 22 -23.99 -40.75 -21.82
CA ILE A 22 -23.16 -41.22 -20.69
C ILE A 22 -21.71 -41.41 -21.14
N TRP A 23 -21.46 -41.83 -22.39
CA TRP A 23 -20.12 -41.98 -22.94
C TRP A 23 -19.51 -40.62 -23.31
N SER A 24 -20.29 -39.72 -23.91
CA SER A 24 -19.86 -38.32 -24.13
C SER A 24 -19.77 -37.52 -22.83
N GLY A 25 -20.65 -37.78 -21.85
CA GLY A 25 -20.58 -37.25 -20.49
C GLY A 25 -19.41 -37.80 -19.68
N GLY A 26 -19.05 -39.07 -19.88
CA GLY A 26 -17.86 -39.71 -19.31
C GLY A 26 -16.57 -39.20 -19.95
N LEU A 27 -16.58 -38.92 -21.25
CA LEU A 27 -15.52 -38.20 -21.95
C LEU A 27 -15.43 -36.73 -21.48
N PHE A 28 -16.56 -36.05 -21.26
CA PHE A 28 -16.63 -34.70 -20.70
C PHE A 28 -16.14 -34.65 -19.24
N LEU A 29 -16.48 -35.66 -18.42
CA LEU A 29 -16.01 -35.79 -17.04
C LEU A 29 -14.53 -36.21 -16.98
N SER A 30 -14.01 -36.93 -17.98
CA SER A 30 -12.57 -37.19 -18.12
C SER A 30 -11.79 -35.99 -18.66
N TYR A 31 -12.45 -35.08 -19.40
CA TYR A 31 -11.90 -33.79 -19.83
C TYR A 31 -11.98 -32.74 -18.72
N LEU A 32 -12.97 -32.87 -17.82
CA LEU A 32 -13.00 -32.30 -16.47
C LEU A 32 -12.21 -33.20 -15.49
N GLY A 33 -11.12 -33.82 -15.96
CA GLY A 33 -10.11 -34.38 -15.07
C GLY A 33 -9.76 -33.28 -14.06
N SER A 34 -9.92 -33.59 -12.77
CA SER A 34 -9.63 -32.70 -11.65
C SER A 34 -8.51 -31.76 -12.02
N SER A 35 -8.82 -30.48 -12.25
CA SER A 35 -7.82 -29.53 -12.72
C SER A 35 -6.78 -29.40 -11.61
N GLU A 36 -5.67 -30.11 -11.76
CA GLU A 36 -4.60 -30.10 -10.77
C GLU A 36 -4.15 -28.65 -10.58
N SER A 37 -4.11 -28.21 -9.33
CA SER A 37 -3.56 -26.90 -8.99
C SER A 37 -2.12 -26.81 -9.48
N LEU A 38 -1.74 -25.63 -9.99
CA LEU A 38 -0.35 -25.38 -10.36
C LEU A 38 0.54 -25.47 -9.12
N VAL A 39 1.50 -26.38 -9.15
CA VAL A 39 2.53 -26.53 -8.12
C VAL A 39 3.87 -26.51 -8.82
N VAL A 40 4.78 -25.66 -8.36
CA VAL A 40 6.14 -25.58 -8.90
C VAL A 40 7.12 -25.82 -7.78
N ASN A 41 8.04 -26.75 -7.98
CA ASN A 41 9.10 -27.00 -7.03
C ASN A 41 10.11 -25.84 -7.09
N PRO A 42 10.59 -25.36 -5.93
CA PRO A 42 11.53 -24.24 -5.90
C PRO A 42 12.82 -24.61 -6.66
N PRO A 43 13.21 -23.83 -7.68
CA PRO A 43 14.49 -24.03 -8.36
C PRO A 43 15.65 -23.57 -7.45
N PRO A 44 16.87 -24.09 -7.66
CA PRO A 44 18.05 -23.52 -7.00
C PRO A 44 18.28 -22.09 -7.48
N VAL A 45 18.93 -21.28 -6.64
CA VAL A 45 19.29 -19.89 -6.98
C VAL A 45 20.13 -19.88 -8.25
N GLN A 46 19.71 -19.08 -9.23
CA GLN A 46 20.39 -18.87 -10.50
C GLN A 46 21.17 -17.56 -10.46
N ARG A 47 22.43 -17.58 -10.89
CA ARG A 47 23.25 -16.38 -11.09
C ARG A 47 23.51 -16.19 -12.57
N LEU A 48 23.10 -15.05 -13.12
CA LEU A 48 23.20 -14.77 -14.55
C LEU A 48 23.83 -13.40 -14.78
N ALA A 49 24.82 -13.34 -15.67
CA ALA A 49 25.35 -12.07 -16.16
C ALA A 49 24.31 -11.36 -17.02
N VAL A 50 24.21 -10.04 -16.93
CA VAL A 50 23.38 -9.23 -17.83
C VAL A 50 23.69 -9.57 -19.29
N GLY A 51 22.64 -9.81 -20.09
CA GLY A 51 22.77 -10.17 -21.51
C GLY A 51 23.10 -11.64 -21.79
N SER A 52 23.34 -12.46 -20.77
CA SER A 52 23.48 -13.92 -20.95
C SER A 52 22.12 -14.58 -21.22
N THR A 53 22.13 -15.78 -21.80
CA THR A 53 20.93 -16.61 -22.01
C THR A 53 21.16 -17.98 -21.39
N THR A 54 20.14 -18.50 -20.71
CA THR A 54 20.18 -19.83 -20.09
C THR A 54 18.96 -20.67 -20.46
N THR A 55 19.10 -22.00 -20.37
CA THR A 55 17.98 -22.94 -20.48
C THR A 55 17.77 -23.62 -19.14
N LEU A 56 16.56 -23.54 -18.62
CA LEU A 56 16.18 -24.06 -17.32
C LEU A 56 15.03 -25.04 -17.45
N GLN A 57 14.90 -25.90 -16.45
CA GLN A 57 13.83 -26.88 -16.37
C GLN A 57 13.14 -26.78 -15.01
N LEU A 58 11.83 -26.60 -15.03
CA LEU A 58 10.98 -26.63 -13.86
C LEU A 58 10.36 -28.01 -13.71
N THR A 59 10.17 -28.40 -12.45
CA THR A 59 9.42 -29.60 -12.06
C THR A 59 8.29 -29.18 -11.15
N GLY A 60 7.22 -29.96 -11.15
CA GLY A 60 5.99 -29.59 -10.48
C GLY A 60 4.81 -30.41 -10.97
N ASN A 61 3.61 -29.89 -10.84
CA ASN A 61 2.37 -30.43 -11.38
C ASN A 61 1.51 -29.31 -11.98
N GLY A 62 0.59 -29.68 -12.87
CA GLY A 62 -0.39 -28.74 -13.41
C GLY A 62 0.12 -27.81 -14.51
N PHE A 63 1.28 -28.06 -15.11
CA PHE A 63 1.74 -27.31 -16.30
C PHE A 63 0.88 -27.64 -17.54
N ASP A 64 0.56 -26.62 -18.32
CA ASP A 64 -0.31 -26.70 -19.49
C ASP A 64 0.07 -25.66 -20.57
N GLY A 65 -0.73 -25.58 -21.64
CA GLY A 65 -0.49 -24.65 -22.76
C GLY A 65 -0.71 -23.18 -22.41
N ASP A 66 -1.36 -22.88 -21.29
CA ASP A 66 -1.54 -21.51 -20.79
C ASP A 66 -0.44 -21.13 -19.78
N THR A 67 0.51 -22.02 -19.51
CA THR A 67 1.57 -21.78 -18.53
C THR A 67 2.54 -20.72 -19.03
N GLN A 68 2.76 -19.71 -18.20
CA GLN A 68 3.73 -18.63 -18.42
C GLN A 68 4.79 -18.64 -17.33
N VAL A 69 6.00 -18.23 -17.71
CA VAL A 69 7.15 -18.06 -16.82
C VAL A 69 7.68 -16.64 -17.00
N SER A 70 7.82 -15.91 -15.90
CA SER A 70 8.36 -14.55 -15.90
C SER A 70 9.29 -14.31 -14.71
N LEU A 71 10.20 -13.36 -14.88
CA LEU A 71 10.98 -12.77 -13.81
C LEU A 71 10.40 -11.40 -13.46
N ILE A 72 10.17 -11.18 -12.17
CA ILE A 72 9.70 -9.90 -11.62
C ILE A 72 10.72 -9.43 -10.60
N MET A 73 11.17 -8.18 -10.72
CA MET A 73 12.13 -7.62 -9.78
C MET A 73 11.59 -7.74 -8.35
N ASP A 74 12.42 -8.27 -7.46
CA ASP A 74 12.02 -8.39 -6.06
C ASP A 74 12.18 -7.05 -5.34
N VAL A 75 11.04 -6.42 -5.09
CA VAL A 75 10.94 -5.13 -4.39
C VAL A 75 10.69 -5.29 -2.89
N SER A 76 10.74 -6.52 -2.37
CA SER A 76 10.32 -6.86 -1.02
C SER A 76 11.35 -7.74 -0.31
N ASN A 77 11.13 -8.00 0.98
CA ASN A 77 11.89 -8.94 1.78
C ASN A 77 11.09 -10.24 2.03
N GLN A 78 10.39 -10.76 1.01
CA GLN A 78 9.51 -11.93 1.18
C GLN A 78 10.28 -13.25 1.32
N ASP A 79 11.51 -13.33 0.81
CA ASP A 79 12.44 -14.44 0.99
C ASP A 79 13.05 -14.51 2.41
N THR A 80 12.99 -13.41 3.18
CA THR A 80 13.50 -13.40 4.57
C THR A 80 12.47 -13.89 5.58
N VAL A 81 11.23 -14.13 5.15
CA VAL A 81 10.16 -14.70 5.96
C VAL A 81 10.39 -16.20 6.11
N VAL A 82 10.77 -16.63 7.31
CA VAL A 82 11.03 -18.05 7.62
C VAL A 82 9.77 -18.81 7.97
N ASN A 83 8.76 -18.12 8.52
CA ASN A 83 7.49 -18.73 8.85
C ASN A 83 6.32 -17.73 8.76
N ARG A 84 5.15 -18.23 8.34
CA ARG A 84 3.85 -17.53 8.34
C ARG A 84 2.87 -18.29 9.22
N TYR A 85 2.70 -17.85 10.46
CA TYR A 85 1.77 -18.48 11.39
C TYR A 85 0.38 -17.84 11.28
N PRO A 86 -0.67 -18.61 10.93
CA PRO A 86 -2.02 -18.08 10.77
C PRO A 86 -2.54 -17.59 12.12
N LEU A 87 -2.87 -16.30 12.19
CA LEU A 87 -3.51 -15.67 13.34
C LEU A 87 -4.56 -14.69 12.84
N ASP A 88 -5.77 -14.85 13.36
CA ASP A 88 -6.85 -13.91 13.10
C ASP A 88 -6.82 -12.77 14.11
N GLY A 89 -7.07 -11.56 13.62
CA GLY A 89 -7.19 -10.38 14.46
C GLY A 89 -6.44 -9.17 13.92
N PHE A 90 -6.74 -8.02 14.50
CA PHE A 90 -6.01 -6.79 14.28
C PHE A 90 -5.15 -6.50 15.52
N PHE A 91 -3.83 -6.63 15.36
CA PHE A 91 -2.87 -6.51 16.45
C PHE A 91 -2.35 -5.09 16.58
N ASN A 92 -2.49 -4.51 17.76
CA ASN A 92 -2.15 -3.11 18.04
C ASN A 92 -0.74 -2.95 18.65
N THR A 93 -0.30 -3.94 19.43
CA THR A 93 0.93 -3.87 20.21
C THR A 93 1.49 -5.26 20.46
N SER A 94 2.79 -5.35 20.68
CA SER A 94 3.48 -6.61 20.96
C SER A 94 4.60 -6.43 21.97
N LEU A 95 4.82 -7.45 22.79
CA LEU A 95 5.90 -7.50 23.78
C LEU A 95 6.46 -8.92 23.85
N ILE A 96 7.77 -9.06 24.01
CA ILE A 96 8.41 -10.36 24.25
C ILE A 96 8.82 -10.49 25.71
N MET A 97 8.54 -11.65 26.29
CA MET A 97 8.96 -12.07 27.62
C MET A 97 9.57 -13.47 27.52
N GLY A 98 10.92 -13.53 27.47
CA GLY A 98 11.66 -14.77 27.26
C GLY A 98 11.29 -15.43 25.92
N GLU A 99 10.74 -16.64 26.00
CA GLU A 99 10.34 -17.46 24.83
C GLU A 99 8.88 -17.22 24.39
N THR A 100 8.25 -16.17 24.91
CA THR A 100 6.83 -15.88 24.71
C THR A 100 6.62 -14.50 24.11
N LEU A 101 5.88 -14.45 23.02
CA LEU A 101 5.36 -13.24 22.41
C LEU A 101 3.94 -13.00 22.91
N ILE A 102 3.70 -11.80 23.43
CA ILE A 102 2.39 -11.31 23.85
C ILE A 102 1.91 -10.34 22.77
N LEU A 103 0.76 -10.64 22.15
CA LEU A 103 0.14 -9.80 21.13
C LEU A 103 -1.16 -9.21 21.68
N GLY A 104 -1.23 -7.88 21.75
CA GLY A 104 -2.46 -7.16 22.05
C GLY A 104 -3.27 -6.88 20.79
N SER A 105 -4.56 -7.19 20.81
CA SER A 105 -5.47 -7.02 19.67
C SER A 105 -6.76 -6.31 20.07
N ASN A 106 -7.61 -6.01 19.09
CA ASN A 106 -8.96 -5.50 19.34
C ASN A 106 -9.87 -6.51 20.07
N ASP A 107 -9.47 -7.76 20.23
CA ASP A 107 -10.26 -8.84 20.85
C ASP A 107 -9.49 -9.61 21.95
N GLY A 108 -8.53 -8.95 22.59
CA GLY A 108 -7.81 -9.47 23.75
C GLY A 108 -6.32 -9.69 23.49
N LEU A 109 -5.74 -10.57 24.30
CA LEU A 109 -4.32 -10.92 24.29
C LEU A 109 -4.10 -12.32 23.72
N ASN A 110 -3.20 -12.45 22.77
CA ASN A 110 -2.70 -13.74 22.30
C ASN A 110 -1.31 -14.00 22.84
N LEU A 111 -1.15 -15.12 23.53
CA LEU A 111 0.12 -15.61 24.04
C LEU A 111 0.68 -16.65 23.07
N VAL A 112 1.80 -16.35 22.42
CA VAL A 112 2.39 -17.16 21.36
C VAL A 112 3.78 -17.61 21.79
N SER A 113 4.05 -18.91 21.70
CA SER A 113 5.41 -19.43 21.89
C SER A 113 6.23 -19.13 20.66
N ILE A 114 7.42 -18.57 20.89
CA ILE A 114 8.43 -18.23 19.90
C ILE A 114 9.77 -18.87 20.25
N ALA A 115 9.70 -20.07 20.84
CA ALA A 115 10.87 -20.87 21.18
C ALA A 115 11.56 -21.44 19.94
N ASP A 116 10.75 -21.78 18.95
CA ASP A 116 11.19 -22.17 17.62
C ASP A 116 10.71 -21.09 16.64
N PRO A 117 11.61 -20.31 16.01
CA PRO A 117 11.25 -19.28 15.03
C PRO A 117 10.55 -19.86 13.80
N ASP A 118 10.84 -21.12 13.44
CA ASP A 118 10.27 -21.81 12.27
C ASP A 118 8.88 -22.38 12.58
N SER A 119 8.55 -22.54 13.87
CA SER A 119 7.26 -23.07 14.32
C SER A 119 6.66 -22.32 15.53
N PRO A 120 6.33 -21.02 15.40
CA PRO A 120 5.55 -20.31 16.40
C PRO A 120 4.20 -20.99 16.63
N ARG A 121 3.68 -20.92 17.85
CA ARG A 121 2.38 -21.52 18.19
C ARG A 121 1.59 -20.69 19.18
N LEU A 122 0.32 -20.46 18.90
CA LEU A 122 -0.61 -19.89 19.87
C LEU A 122 -0.71 -20.84 21.07
N LEU A 123 -0.34 -20.35 22.24
CA LEU A 123 -0.49 -21.07 23.50
C LEU A 123 -1.88 -20.86 24.08
N LYS A 124 -2.32 -19.59 24.17
CA LYS A 124 -3.61 -19.24 24.79
C LYS A 124 -4.02 -17.80 24.48
N THR A 125 -5.32 -17.56 24.44
CA THR A 125 -5.93 -16.23 24.40
C THR A 125 -6.46 -15.82 25.77
N TYR A 126 -6.30 -14.55 26.14
CA TYR A 126 -6.77 -13.96 27.39
C TYR A 126 -7.56 -12.68 27.10
N LEU A 127 -8.37 -12.25 28.06
CA LEU A 127 -9.15 -11.01 27.99
C LEU A 127 -10.04 -10.90 26.72
N PRO A 128 -10.84 -11.94 26.38
CA PRO A 128 -11.67 -11.91 25.18
C PRO A 128 -12.65 -10.73 25.21
N GLY A 129 -12.86 -10.09 24.05
CA GLY A 129 -13.71 -8.90 23.92
C GLY A 129 -13.09 -7.60 24.46
N ARG A 130 -11.87 -7.63 25.01
CA ARG A 130 -11.17 -6.42 25.46
C ARG A 130 -10.23 -5.91 24.37
N SER A 131 -10.43 -4.67 23.93
CA SER A 131 -9.52 -4.02 22.98
C SER A 131 -8.21 -3.62 23.67
N VAL A 132 -7.16 -4.42 23.49
CA VAL A 132 -5.83 -4.14 24.02
C VAL A 132 -5.10 -3.19 23.07
N VAL A 133 -4.75 -2.01 23.57
CA VAL A 133 -4.14 -0.93 22.78
C VAL A 133 -2.66 -0.74 23.07
N ASP A 134 -2.21 -1.07 24.28
CA ASP A 134 -0.82 -0.89 24.71
C ASP A 134 -0.43 -1.90 25.79
N LEU A 135 0.86 -2.25 25.83
CA LEU A 135 1.47 -3.21 26.75
C LEU A 135 2.73 -2.60 27.35
N HIS A 136 2.83 -2.58 28.67
CA HIS A 136 4.03 -2.15 29.37
C HIS A 136 4.42 -3.20 30.41
N TYR A 137 5.70 -3.57 30.46
CA TYR A 137 6.21 -4.50 31.46
C TYR A 137 7.22 -3.80 32.34
N SER A 138 7.00 -3.85 33.65
CA SER A 138 7.85 -3.23 34.66
C SER A 138 7.65 -3.91 36.01
N ASP A 139 8.71 -4.04 36.80
CA ASP A 139 8.69 -4.65 38.14
C ASP A 139 7.97 -6.00 38.23
N GLY A 140 8.18 -6.87 37.22
CA GLY A 140 7.59 -8.21 37.20
C GLY A 140 6.10 -8.24 36.85
N LYS A 141 5.49 -7.09 36.55
CA LYS A 141 4.07 -6.96 36.22
C LYS A 141 3.90 -6.51 34.78
N LEU A 142 2.88 -7.07 34.13
CA LEU A 142 2.40 -6.67 32.81
C LEU A 142 1.19 -5.74 33.00
N PHE A 143 1.30 -4.52 32.52
CA PHE A 143 0.24 -3.53 32.50
C PHE A 143 -0.40 -3.52 31.11
N VAL A 144 -1.69 -3.85 31.05
CA VAL A 144 -2.44 -4.08 29.81
C VAL A 144 -3.52 -3.02 29.67
N SER A 145 -3.28 -2.04 28.78
CA SER A 145 -4.24 -0.98 28.50
C SER A 145 -5.37 -1.51 27.61
N CYS A 146 -6.60 -1.57 28.14
CA CYS A 146 -7.75 -2.22 27.52
C CYS A 146 -8.80 -1.23 26.97
N GLY A 147 -8.37 -0.05 26.52
CA GLY A 147 -9.26 0.94 25.93
C GLY A 147 -10.35 1.37 26.91
N ARG A 148 -11.62 1.25 26.49
CA ARG A 148 -12.80 1.57 27.30
C ARG A 148 -12.93 0.73 28.56
N LEU A 149 -12.16 -0.35 28.70
CA LEU A 149 -12.21 -1.24 29.86
C LEU A 149 -11.11 -0.95 30.90
N GLY A 150 -10.44 0.20 30.79
CA GLY A 150 -9.43 0.63 31.74
C GLY A 150 -8.12 -0.13 31.59
N LEU A 151 -7.49 -0.46 32.73
CA LEU A 151 -6.20 -1.13 32.80
C LEU A 151 -6.32 -2.47 33.53
N VAL A 152 -5.66 -3.50 33.03
CA VAL A 152 -5.51 -4.80 33.71
C VAL A 152 -4.04 -5.00 34.07
N ILE A 153 -3.77 -5.38 35.32
CA ILE A 153 -2.43 -5.74 35.79
C ILE A 153 -2.36 -7.26 35.85
N MET A 154 -1.36 -7.84 35.20
CA MET A 154 -1.17 -9.28 35.11
C MET A 154 0.26 -9.69 35.48
N THR A 155 0.43 -10.96 35.82
CA THR A 155 1.71 -11.64 36.03
C THR A 155 1.86 -12.77 35.02
N LEU A 156 3.09 -12.98 34.52
CA LEU A 156 3.41 -14.14 33.70
C LEU A 156 4.25 -15.12 34.52
N GLU A 157 3.63 -16.20 34.97
CA GLU A 157 4.29 -17.26 35.73
C GLU A 157 4.12 -18.60 35.01
N GLN A 158 5.22 -19.32 34.81
CA GLN A 158 5.23 -20.66 34.19
C GLN A 158 4.45 -20.72 32.85
N GLY A 159 4.50 -19.65 32.05
CA GLY A 159 3.82 -19.57 30.75
C GLY A 159 2.31 -19.28 30.83
N ARG A 160 1.78 -18.91 32.00
CA ARG A 160 0.38 -18.54 32.19
C ARG A 160 0.26 -17.10 32.68
N LEU A 161 -0.67 -16.36 32.07
CA LEU A 161 -1.04 -15.04 32.55
C LEU A 161 -2.13 -15.14 33.63
N THR A 162 -1.94 -14.44 34.74
CA THR A 162 -2.90 -14.30 35.84
C THR A 162 -3.25 -12.84 36.04
N ILE A 163 -4.56 -12.55 36.20
CA ILE A 163 -5.02 -11.19 36.51
C ILE A 163 -4.80 -10.96 38.00
N GLU A 164 -4.12 -9.88 38.32
CA GLU A 164 -3.80 -9.47 39.68
C GLU A 164 -4.70 -8.32 40.14
N ALA A 165 -5.01 -7.39 39.24
CA ALA A 165 -5.89 -6.26 39.51
C ALA A 165 -6.51 -5.71 38.22
N GLU A 166 -7.67 -5.07 38.37
CA GLU A 166 -8.30 -4.27 37.31
C GLU A 166 -8.54 -2.85 37.83
N ILE A 167 -8.22 -1.85 37.01
CA ILE A 167 -8.34 -0.44 37.34
C ILE A 167 -9.28 0.20 36.34
N TRP A 168 -10.46 0.59 36.82
CA TRP A 168 -11.41 1.37 36.04
C TRP A 168 -11.03 2.86 36.08
N THR A 169 -10.66 3.42 34.94
CA THR A 169 -10.27 4.83 34.82
C THR A 169 -11.46 5.77 34.61
N GLY A 170 -12.65 5.23 34.33
CA GLY A 170 -13.83 6.02 33.96
C GLY A 170 -13.81 6.54 32.52
N ASP A 171 -12.82 6.14 31.72
CA ASP A 171 -12.57 6.66 30.38
C ASP A 171 -11.77 5.64 29.54
N THR A 172 -11.51 5.94 28.26
CA THR A 172 -10.73 5.10 27.35
C THR A 172 -9.24 5.24 27.66
N THR A 173 -8.65 4.24 28.30
CA THR A 173 -7.21 4.15 28.54
C THR A 173 -6.46 3.87 27.24
N THR A 174 -5.42 4.66 26.97
CA THR A 174 -4.67 4.57 25.70
C THR A 174 -3.24 4.06 25.89
N THR A 175 -2.61 4.33 27.04
CA THR A 175 -1.28 3.85 27.40
C THR A 175 -1.09 3.95 28.91
N SER A 176 -0.16 3.18 29.47
CA SER A 176 0.17 3.18 30.88
C SER A 176 1.65 2.90 31.11
N TYR A 177 2.27 3.62 32.05
CA TYR A 177 3.67 3.44 32.41
C TYR A 177 3.84 3.35 33.92
N PHE A 178 4.72 2.46 34.38
CA PHE A 178 5.08 2.36 35.79
C PHE A 178 6.48 2.94 36.00
N HIS A 179 6.57 4.02 36.79
CA HIS A 179 7.81 4.74 37.04
C HIS A 179 7.89 5.17 38.51
N ALA A 180 9.04 4.93 39.15
CA ALA A 180 9.33 5.33 40.53
C ALA A 180 8.19 5.00 41.53
N GLY A 181 7.65 3.77 41.46
CA GLY A 181 6.59 3.30 42.36
C GLY A 181 5.19 3.86 42.09
N HIS A 182 5.00 4.60 40.99
CA HIS A 182 3.73 5.19 40.61
C HIS A 182 3.34 4.75 39.19
N LEU A 183 2.05 4.53 39.02
CA LEU A 183 1.45 4.18 37.74
C LEU A 183 0.84 5.43 37.10
N TYR A 184 1.29 5.75 35.90
CA TYR A 184 0.84 6.86 35.07
C TYR A 184 -0.07 6.30 33.98
N VAL A 185 -1.36 6.64 34.02
CA VAL A 185 -2.37 6.09 33.11
C VAL A 185 -2.96 7.22 32.28
N ASN A 186 -2.74 7.16 30.97
CA ASN A 186 -3.30 8.12 30.05
C ASN A 186 -4.70 7.69 29.57
N SER A 187 -5.65 8.62 29.60
CA SER A 187 -7.02 8.42 29.14
C SER A 187 -7.41 9.46 28.08
N HIS A 188 -8.39 9.13 27.25
CA HIS A 188 -8.72 9.92 26.06
C HIS A 188 -9.25 11.32 26.36
N PHE A 189 -10.15 11.47 27.34
CA PHE A 189 -10.75 12.72 27.79
C PHE A 189 -10.26 13.15 29.18
N GLY A 190 -9.92 12.20 30.05
CA GLY A 190 -9.52 12.45 31.44
C GLY A 190 -8.04 12.78 31.65
N GLY A 191 -7.28 12.97 30.57
CA GLY A 191 -5.85 13.29 30.62
C GLY A 191 -5.01 12.21 31.29
N LEU A 192 -3.97 12.65 32.02
CA LEU A 192 -3.02 11.78 32.70
C LEU A 192 -3.39 11.62 34.18
N LYS A 193 -3.63 10.37 34.62
CA LYS A 193 -3.92 10.04 36.02
C LYS A 193 -2.75 9.30 36.65
N MET A 194 -2.38 9.69 37.87
CA MET A 194 -1.28 9.06 38.61
C MET A 194 -1.85 8.28 39.78
N TYR A 195 -1.44 7.03 39.91
CA TYR A 195 -1.84 6.13 40.98
C TYR A 195 -0.62 5.66 41.77
N ARG A 196 -0.78 5.57 43.08
CA ARG A 196 0.08 4.72 43.91
C ARG A 196 -0.59 3.37 44.08
N LEU A 197 0.14 2.30 43.86
CA LEU A 197 -0.32 0.94 44.11
C LEU A 197 0.11 0.52 45.52
N ASN A 198 -0.79 -0.09 46.28
CA ASN A 198 -0.41 -0.76 47.52
C ASN A 198 0.07 -2.20 47.23
N GLU A 199 0.43 -2.96 48.26
CA GLU A 199 0.88 -4.37 48.14
C GLU A 199 -0.19 -5.29 47.51
N LEU A 200 -1.47 -4.94 47.67
CA LEU A 200 -2.62 -5.63 47.04
C LEU A 200 -2.95 -5.07 45.65
N LEU A 201 -2.08 -4.24 45.08
CA LEU A 201 -2.24 -3.56 43.79
C LEU A 201 -3.51 -2.73 43.66
N SER A 202 -4.12 -2.35 44.79
CA SER A 202 -5.27 -1.47 44.82
C SER A 202 -4.81 -0.05 44.48
N PRO A 203 -5.39 0.58 43.44
CA PRO A 203 -4.97 1.91 43.02
C PRO A 203 -5.51 2.99 43.96
N ARG A 204 -4.62 3.85 44.44
CA ARG A 204 -4.99 5.14 45.04
C ARG A 204 -4.56 6.24 44.10
N GLN A 205 -5.52 6.97 43.53
CA GLN A 205 -5.18 8.15 42.72
C GLN A 205 -4.50 9.19 43.61
N VAL A 206 -3.31 9.64 43.19
CA VAL A 206 -2.51 10.64 43.91
C VAL A 206 -2.45 11.97 43.18
N GLY A 207 -2.71 11.99 41.87
CA GLY A 207 -2.75 13.21 41.07
C GLY A 207 -3.44 13.00 39.72
N GLN A 208 -3.72 14.11 39.04
CA GLN A 208 -4.31 14.15 37.70
C GLN A 208 -3.83 15.42 36.98
N LEU A 209 -3.59 15.31 35.68
CA LEU A 209 -3.39 16.42 34.76
C LEU A 209 -4.42 16.33 33.64
N ASP A 210 -5.22 17.37 33.49
CA ASP A 210 -6.19 17.49 32.41
C ASP A 210 -5.54 18.13 31.18
N PHE A 211 -5.88 17.63 29.99
CA PHE A 211 -5.38 18.13 28.71
C PHE A 211 -6.55 18.35 27.75
N ASP A 212 -6.47 19.41 26.96
CA ASP A 212 -7.44 19.68 25.88
C ASP A 212 -7.25 18.76 24.66
N SER A 213 -6.18 17.95 24.66
CA SER A 213 -5.73 17.12 23.55
C SER A 213 -5.27 15.75 24.04
N ILE A 214 -5.41 14.74 23.20
CA ILE A 214 -5.08 13.35 23.54
C ILE A 214 -3.56 13.19 23.61
N ILE A 215 -3.02 12.71 24.73
CA ILE A 215 -1.61 12.33 24.81
C ILE A 215 -1.35 11.08 23.95
N ARG A 216 -0.30 11.13 23.14
CA ARG A 216 0.14 10.10 22.20
C ARG A 216 1.36 9.31 22.67
N GLY A 217 2.19 9.92 23.51
CA GLY A 217 3.41 9.29 24.00
C GLY A 217 3.83 9.89 25.33
N MET A 218 4.47 9.05 26.14
CA MET A 218 5.03 9.41 27.44
C MET A 218 6.41 8.78 27.56
N ALA A 219 7.40 9.54 28.01
CA ALA A 219 8.75 9.02 28.25
C ALA A 219 9.33 9.64 29.53
N PHE A 220 10.13 8.86 30.25
CA PHE A 220 10.74 9.27 31.51
C PHE A 220 12.26 9.34 31.39
N TYR A 221 12.86 10.35 32.01
CA TYR A 221 14.30 10.48 32.19
C TYR A 221 14.58 11.01 33.60
N GLY A 222 14.89 10.12 34.53
CA GLY A 222 14.99 10.46 35.96
C GLY A 222 13.66 11.03 36.49
N GLU A 223 13.70 12.25 37.03
CA GLU A 223 12.53 12.99 37.52
C GLU A 223 11.90 13.91 36.46
N ARG A 224 12.15 13.64 35.18
CA ARG A 224 11.55 14.35 34.06
C ARG A 224 10.59 13.46 33.31
N LEU A 225 9.40 14.00 33.07
CA LEU A 225 8.34 13.37 32.30
C LEU A 225 8.11 14.19 31.03
N PHE A 226 8.33 13.56 29.89
CA PHE A 226 8.00 14.11 28.58
C PHE A 226 6.64 13.58 28.16
N LEU A 227 5.69 14.50 27.93
CA LEU A 227 4.35 14.18 27.42
C LEU A 227 4.15 14.79 26.05
N PHE A 228 3.58 14.03 25.14
CA PHE A 228 3.38 14.44 23.77
C PHE A 228 1.91 14.37 23.43
N ASP A 229 1.31 15.48 23.05
CA ASP A 229 -0.08 15.48 22.65
C ASP A 229 -0.25 15.22 21.14
N ARG A 230 -1.49 14.94 20.74
CA ARG A 230 -1.87 14.74 19.35
C ARG A 230 -1.73 16.02 18.51
N SER A 231 -1.71 17.21 19.13
CA SER A 231 -1.59 18.49 18.43
C SER A 231 -0.14 18.89 18.13
N GLY A 232 0.84 18.09 18.58
CA GLY A 232 2.27 18.31 18.33
C GLY A 232 2.98 19.10 19.42
N VAL A 233 2.39 19.27 20.60
CA VAL A 233 3.05 19.88 21.75
C VAL A 233 3.77 18.82 22.56
N LEU A 234 5.05 19.06 22.80
CA LEU A 234 5.86 18.36 23.79
C LEU A 234 5.85 19.19 25.08
N PHE A 235 5.41 18.56 26.16
CA PHE A 235 5.45 19.11 27.51
C PHE A 235 6.53 18.43 28.32
N LEU A 236 7.33 19.22 29.02
CA LEU A 236 8.32 18.75 30.00
C LEU A 236 7.78 19.03 31.39
N TYR A 237 7.61 17.98 32.19
CA TYR A 237 7.18 18.06 33.58
C TYR A 237 8.28 17.59 34.53
N ASP A 238 8.35 18.21 35.70
CA ASP A 238 8.98 17.65 36.88
C ASP A 238 8.03 16.61 37.49
N CYS A 239 8.50 15.36 37.60
CA CYS A 239 7.74 14.26 38.17
C CYS A 239 8.27 13.73 39.51
N SER A 240 9.15 14.48 40.18
CA SER A 240 9.62 14.19 41.55
C SER A 240 8.47 14.06 42.55
N ASN A 241 7.37 14.80 42.34
CA ASN A 241 6.12 14.67 43.10
C ASN A 241 4.94 14.35 42.17
N PRO A 242 4.56 13.06 42.01
CA PRO A 242 3.46 12.64 41.14
C PRO A 242 2.08 13.20 41.55
N ALA A 243 1.92 13.68 42.78
CA ALA A 243 0.68 14.32 43.23
C ALA A 243 0.56 15.78 42.77
N ALA A 244 1.67 16.42 42.40
CA ALA A 244 1.74 17.81 41.98
C ALA A 244 2.81 17.97 40.89
N LEU A 245 2.56 17.39 39.72
CA LEU A 245 3.44 17.54 38.56
C LEU A 245 3.58 19.02 38.20
N LYS A 246 4.81 19.48 38.03
CA LYS A 246 5.11 20.88 37.70
C LYS A 246 5.51 20.98 36.24
N LEU A 247 4.74 21.72 35.44
CA LEU A 247 5.15 22.05 34.08
C LEU A 247 6.44 22.87 34.15
N ILE A 248 7.48 22.38 33.48
CA ILE A 248 8.77 23.04 33.36
C ILE A 248 8.76 23.90 32.09
N ASP A 249 8.43 23.30 30.95
CA ASP A 249 8.45 23.95 29.65
C ASP A 249 7.57 23.21 28.64
N GLN A 250 7.22 23.86 27.53
CA GLN A 250 6.51 23.24 26.41
C GLN A 250 6.97 23.81 25.06
N VAL A 251 7.06 22.95 24.04
CA VAL A 251 7.39 23.36 22.68
C VAL A 251 6.43 22.72 21.68
N ARG A 252 6.02 23.48 20.67
CA ARG A 252 5.18 22.98 19.58
C ARG A 252 6.05 22.55 18.41
N PHE A 253 5.90 21.30 17.99
CA PHE A 253 6.43 20.76 16.75
C PHE A 253 5.55 21.14 15.56
N GLU A 254 6.11 21.04 14.36
CA GLU A 254 5.44 21.40 13.11
C GLU A 254 4.30 20.42 12.77
N SER A 255 4.35 19.21 13.33
CA SER A 255 3.34 18.16 13.14
C SER A 255 3.10 17.35 14.43
N GLY A 256 1.99 16.59 14.44
CA GLY A 256 1.60 15.80 15.60
C GLY A 256 2.56 14.64 15.86
N VAL A 257 3.14 14.57 17.05
CA VAL A 257 4.10 13.52 17.45
C VAL A 257 3.41 12.15 17.47
N ARG A 258 4.06 11.17 16.86
CA ARG A 258 3.55 9.80 16.70
C ARG A 258 3.97 8.89 17.83
N ALA A 259 5.25 8.92 18.14
CA ALA A 259 5.85 8.12 19.18
C ALA A 259 7.13 8.78 19.65
N VAL A 260 7.48 8.52 20.90
CA VAL A 260 8.72 8.96 21.51
C VAL A 260 9.33 7.82 22.29
N LEU A 261 10.64 7.87 22.43
CA LEU A 261 11.39 6.92 23.21
C LEU A 261 12.58 7.63 23.84
N ILE A 262 12.90 7.28 25.07
CA ILE A 262 14.17 7.64 25.68
C ILE A 262 14.97 6.35 25.84
N ASN A 263 16.14 6.32 25.21
CA ASN A 263 17.12 5.27 25.42
C ASN A 263 18.45 5.94 25.79
N LYS A 264 19.00 5.57 26.95
CA LYS A 264 20.20 6.22 27.53
C LYS A 264 19.99 7.74 27.64
N GLN A 265 20.88 8.53 27.05
CA GLN A 265 20.89 10.00 27.09
C GLN A 265 20.41 10.61 25.76
N ARG A 266 19.43 9.96 25.12
CA ARG A 266 18.87 10.40 23.85
C ARG A 266 17.35 10.34 23.89
N LEU A 267 16.72 11.40 23.39
CA LEU A 267 15.29 11.46 23.13
C LEU A 267 15.07 11.27 21.63
N TYR A 268 14.36 10.21 21.28
CA TYR A 268 13.95 9.87 19.94
C TYR A 268 12.52 10.33 19.72
N VAL A 269 12.29 11.13 18.69
CA VAL A 269 10.98 11.71 18.38
C VAL A 269 10.59 11.31 16.96
N ALA A 270 9.54 10.50 16.83
CA ALA A 270 8.93 10.16 15.56
C ALA A 270 7.75 11.11 15.28
N LEU A 271 7.88 11.88 14.21
CA LEU A 271 6.82 12.66 13.60
C LEU A 271 6.24 11.87 12.42
N PRO A 272 5.10 12.27 11.81
CA PRO A 272 4.55 11.55 10.66
C PRO A 272 5.52 11.56 9.46
N ASP A 273 6.27 12.63 9.27
CA ASP A 273 7.10 12.91 8.08
C ASP A 273 8.61 12.94 8.37
N SER A 274 9.00 12.90 9.64
CA SER A 274 10.40 13.00 10.05
C SER A 274 10.70 12.22 11.33
N PHE A 275 11.96 11.90 11.53
CA PHE A 275 12.50 11.27 12.73
C PHE A 275 13.64 12.12 13.25
N ARG A 276 13.60 12.49 14.53
CA ARG A 276 14.56 13.40 15.15
C ARG A 276 15.19 12.77 16.39
N VAL A 277 16.49 13.00 16.54
CA VAL A 277 17.27 12.55 17.69
C VAL A 277 17.80 13.76 18.42
N PHE A 278 17.46 13.87 19.70
CA PHE A 278 17.92 14.93 20.58
C PHE A 278 18.86 14.36 21.64
N ALA A 279 19.90 15.12 21.95
CA ALA A 279 20.76 14.85 23.08
C ALA A 279 20.09 15.27 24.37
N LEU A 280 20.09 14.37 25.35
CA LEU A 280 19.80 14.68 26.75
C LEU A 280 21.15 14.83 27.45
N ASP A 281 21.84 15.95 27.17
CA ASP A 281 23.14 16.25 27.76
C ASP A 281 23.06 16.19 29.30
N GLN A 282 24.17 15.85 30.00
CA GLN A 282 24.26 15.65 31.46
C GLN A 282 23.67 16.82 32.26
N THR A 283 22.36 16.81 32.38
CA THR A 283 21.60 17.80 33.10
C THR A 283 20.70 17.00 34.02
N ASP A 284 21.18 16.79 35.24
CA ASP A 284 20.32 16.55 36.41
C ASP A 284 19.29 17.70 36.60
N GLN A 285 19.30 18.70 35.71
CA GLN A 285 18.50 19.91 35.67
C GLN A 285 18.00 20.25 34.26
N LEU A 286 17.56 19.29 33.43
CA LEU A 286 16.86 19.66 32.19
C LEU A 286 15.61 20.47 32.57
N ASN A 287 15.68 21.79 32.39
CA ASN A 287 14.74 22.75 32.94
C ASN A 287 14.12 23.64 31.85
N ARG A 288 14.52 23.45 30.58
CA ARG A 288 13.89 24.03 29.39
C ARG A 288 14.11 23.11 28.19
N LEU A 289 13.16 23.10 27.26
CA LEU A 289 13.22 22.30 26.03
C LEU A 289 14.16 22.89 24.97
N ASP A 290 14.47 24.20 25.06
CA ASP A 290 15.49 24.84 24.22
C ASP A 290 16.93 24.33 24.50
N GLN A 291 17.13 23.61 25.61
CA GLN A 291 18.38 22.94 25.96
C GLN A 291 18.55 21.60 25.22
N LEU A 292 17.52 21.10 24.52
CA LEU A 292 17.63 19.88 23.72
C LEU A 292 18.46 20.15 22.47
N THR A 293 19.66 19.56 22.41
CA THR A 293 20.52 19.66 21.23
C THR A 293 20.03 18.67 20.17
N LEU A 294 19.54 19.17 19.02
CA LEU A 294 19.25 18.31 17.86
C LEU A 294 20.54 17.68 17.36
N VAL A 295 20.66 16.36 17.47
CA VAL A 295 21.81 15.60 16.99
C VAL A 295 21.67 15.36 15.50
N GLN A 296 20.52 14.85 15.09
CA GLN A 296 20.24 14.50 13.70
C GLN A 296 18.75 14.46 13.43
N SER A 297 18.38 14.80 12.18
CA SER A 297 17.02 14.66 11.65
C SER A 297 17.08 13.87 10.35
N TRP A 298 16.07 13.03 10.15
CA TRP A 298 15.78 12.38 8.87
C TRP A 298 14.38 12.80 8.46
N ASP A 299 14.24 13.22 7.21
CA ASP A 299 12.96 13.63 6.62
C ASP A 299 12.54 12.67 5.49
N GLY A 300 11.38 12.90 4.89
CA GLY A 300 10.90 12.09 3.76
C GLY A 300 10.21 10.78 4.15
N PHE A 301 9.74 10.70 5.41
CA PHE A 301 8.89 9.59 5.84
C PHE A 301 7.48 9.78 5.31
N GLY A 302 6.83 8.66 4.99
CA GLY A 302 5.53 8.68 4.36
C GLY A 302 4.33 8.68 5.31
N SER A 303 4.55 8.36 6.59
CA SER A 303 3.65 8.46 7.75
C SER A 303 4.15 7.45 8.78
N ILE A 304 5.10 7.82 9.64
CA ILE A 304 5.49 6.97 10.77
C ILE A 304 4.26 6.68 11.64
N MET A 305 4.06 5.41 11.96
CA MET A 305 2.94 4.92 12.74
C MET A 305 3.34 4.58 14.16
N SER A 306 4.50 3.95 14.31
CA SER A 306 5.04 3.53 15.59
C SER A 306 6.56 3.58 15.57
N LEU A 307 7.11 3.78 16.75
CA LEU A 307 8.52 3.64 17.06
C LEU A 307 8.61 2.52 18.10
N ILE A 308 9.37 1.47 17.79
CA ILE A 308 9.47 0.28 18.63
C ILE A 308 10.93 0.06 19.00
N GLU A 309 11.21 -0.09 20.29
CA GLU A 309 12.55 -0.34 20.80
C GLU A 309 12.91 -1.82 20.69
N GLY A 310 14.07 -2.08 20.11
CA GLY A 310 14.72 -3.37 20.05
C GLY A 310 15.94 -3.46 20.98
N GLN A 311 16.78 -4.48 20.81
CA GLN A 311 17.97 -4.66 21.64
C GLN A 311 19.04 -3.60 21.33
N HIS A 312 19.29 -3.38 20.05
CA HIS A 312 20.27 -2.42 19.53
C HIS A 312 19.72 -1.55 18.41
N HIS A 313 18.40 -1.60 18.19
CA HIS A 313 17.76 -0.92 17.07
C HIS A 313 16.48 -0.22 17.53
N LEU A 314 16.10 0.83 16.82
CA LEU A 314 14.75 1.34 16.82
C LEU A 314 14.10 1.02 15.49
N TYR A 315 12.89 0.48 15.56
CA TYR A 315 12.10 0.10 14.40
C TYR A 315 11.02 1.14 14.17
N LEU A 316 11.06 1.78 13.00
CA LEU A 316 10.07 2.75 12.57
C LEU A 316 9.14 2.07 11.56
N ILE A 317 7.90 1.82 11.98
CA ILE A 317 6.88 1.33 11.05
C ILE A 317 6.33 2.54 10.31
N ASP A 318 6.63 2.62 9.01
CA ASP A 318 6.15 3.67 8.13
C ASP A 318 5.01 3.11 7.27
N ARG A 319 3.84 3.73 7.40
CA ARG A 319 2.62 3.28 6.72
C ARG A 319 2.78 3.19 5.20
N SER A 320 3.63 4.00 4.60
CA SER A 320 3.73 4.16 3.14
C SER A 320 4.84 3.32 2.50
N VAL A 321 5.82 2.88 3.29
CA VAL A 321 7.05 2.26 2.76
C VAL A 321 7.47 0.97 3.47
N GLY A 322 6.89 0.63 4.63
CA GLY A 322 7.14 -0.61 5.36
C GLY A 322 7.84 -0.35 6.69
N LEU A 323 9.13 -0.68 6.76
CA LEU A 323 9.94 -0.62 7.97
C LEU A 323 11.25 0.12 7.70
N ARG A 324 11.67 0.97 8.64
CA ARG A 324 13.04 1.50 8.70
C ARG A 324 13.65 1.10 10.04
N ILE A 325 14.95 0.84 10.03
CA ILE A 325 15.71 0.34 11.17
C ILE A 325 16.79 1.37 11.47
N PHE A 326 16.75 1.91 12.68
CA PHE A 326 17.77 2.81 13.20
C PHE A 326 18.68 2.05 14.14
N ASP A 327 19.98 1.95 13.85
CA ASP A 327 20.95 1.29 14.72
C ASP A 327 21.42 2.24 15.83
N LEU A 328 21.20 1.84 17.08
CA LEU A 328 21.53 2.65 18.25
C LEU A 328 23.04 2.75 18.51
N ARG A 329 23.85 1.87 17.91
CA ARG A 329 25.30 1.78 18.15
C ARG A 329 26.07 2.78 17.30
N ASP A 330 25.73 2.88 16.02
CA ASP A 330 26.39 3.77 15.06
C ASP A 330 25.52 4.98 14.63
N GLN A 331 24.28 5.05 15.11
CA GLN A 331 23.30 6.11 14.81
C GLN A 331 22.95 6.19 13.32
N THR A 332 22.99 5.07 12.61
CA THR A 332 22.61 5.00 11.19
C THR A 332 21.14 4.61 11.03
N LEU A 333 20.46 5.20 10.04
CA LEU A 333 19.12 4.82 9.65
C LEU A 333 19.19 4.06 8.32
N SER A 334 18.71 2.82 8.29
CA SER A 334 18.53 2.07 7.05
C SER A 334 17.53 2.78 6.13
N GLU A 335 17.75 2.77 4.83
CA GLU A 335 16.86 3.44 3.87
C GLU A 335 15.42 2.95 3.95
N GLN A 336 15.13 1.72 3.53
CA GLN A 336 13.76 1.20 3.52
C GLN A 336 13.76 -0.32 3.39
N MET A 337 13.12 -1.00 4.33
CA MET A 337 12.79 -2.42 4.24
C MET A 337 11.33 -2.55 3.82
N ALA A 338 11.09 -2.97 2.59
CA ALA A 338 9.75 -3.15 2.05
C ALA A 338 9.21 -4.55 2.36
N PHE A 339 7.96 -4.60 2.80
CA PHE A 339 7.19 -5.80 3.06
C PHE A 339 5.88 -5.73 2.27
N ALA A 340 5.37 -6.88 1.83
CA ALA A 340 4.09 -6.96 1.14
C ALA A 340 2.95 -6.55 2.08
N GLU A 341 3.14 -6.86 3.35
CA GLU A 341 2.16 -6.74 4.41
C GLU A 341 2.24 -5.34 5.03
N GLY A 342 1.08 -4.70 5.24
CA GLY A 342 1.02 -3.46 6.00
C GLY A 342 1.27 -3.75 7.48
N LEU A 343 2.50 -3.50 7.95
CA LEU A 343 2.92 -3.77 9.33
C LEU A 343 2.09 -2.96 10.35
N GLN A 344 1.72 -3.58 11.46
CA GLN A 344 1.02 -2.94 12.58
C GLN A 344 1.88 -2.86 13.83
N THR A 345 2.48 -3.99 14.22
CA THR A 345 3.39 -4.06 15.37
C THR A 345 4.46 -5.12 15.12
N LEU A 346 5.56 -5.03 15.87
CA LEU A 346 6.67 -5.97 15.80
C LEU A 346 7.37 -6.11 17.16
N ALA A 347 8.07 -7.22 17.34
CA ALA A 347 9.00 -7.42 18.43
C ALA A 347 10.29 -8.11 17.95
N GLU A 348 11.44 -7.74 18.53
CA GLU A 348 12.76 -8.31 18.23
C GLU A 348 13.15 -9.39 19.26
N LYS A 349 13.63 -10.54 18.79
CA LYS A 349 14.33 -11.52 19.62
C LYS A 349 15.42 -12.23 18.83
N GLY A 350 16.67 -12.05 19.29
CA GLY A 350 17.84 -12.66 18.65
C GLY A 350 17.98 -12.18 17.21
N ASP A 351 18.01 -13.10 16.26
CA ASP A 351 18.11 -12.80 14.83
C ASP A 351 16.76 -12.60 14.13
N TYR A 352 15.65 -12.65 14.88
CA TYR A 352 14.31 -12.67 14.30
C TYR A 352 13.47 -11.46 14.70
N LEU A 353 12.67 -10.99 13.75
CA LEU A 353 11.56 -10.08 13.98
C LEU A 353 10.25 -10.87 13.91
N TYR A 354 9.38 -10.63 14.88
CA TYR A 354 8.03 -11.17 14.93
C TYR A 354 7.07 -10.05 14.60
N VAL A 355 6.48 -10.10 13.41
CA VAL A 355 5.75 -8.97 12.82
C VAL A 355 4.33 -9.37 12.54
N THR A 356 3.39 -8.48 12.86
CA THR A 356 1.98 -8.66 12.49
C THR A 356 1.55 -7.55 11.53
N GLY A 357 0.71 -7.92 10.57
CA GLY A 357 0.13 -7.01 9.59
C GLY A 357 -1.39 -7.05 9.59
N SER A 358 -2.03 -6.27 8.72
CA SER A 358 -3.50 -6.21 8.68
C SER A 358 -4.20 -7.47 8.15
N LEU A 359 -3.49 -8.42 7.52
CA LEU A 359 -4.12 -9.50 6.74
C LEU A 359 -3.40 -10.87 6.80
N GLU A 360 -2.19 -11.00 7.33
CA GLU A 360 -1.37 -12.23 7.13
C GLU A 360 -0.87 -12.90 8.43
N GLY A 361 -1.59 -12.74 9.53
CA GLY A 361 -1.23 -13.37 10.80
C GLY A 361 0.12 -12.88 11.35
N LEU A 362 0.91 -13.81 11.90
CA LEU A 362 2.22 -13.54 12.46
C LEU A 362 3.33 -14.05 11.53
N LEU A 363 4.21 -13.12 11.14
CA LEU A 363 5.39 -13.40 10.34
C LEU A 363 6.61 -13.52 11.26
N THR A 364 7.42 -14.55 11.04
CA THR A 364 8.78 -14.61 11.57
C THR A 364 9.74 -14.24 10.44
N ILE A 365 10.56 -13.22 10.66
CA ILE A 365 11.47 -12.66 9.67
C ILE A 365 12.91 -12.82 10.18
N ASP A 366 13.77 -13.46 9.39
CA ASP A 366 15.21 -13.50 9.65
C ASP A 366 15.83 -12.16 9.26
N ARG A 367 16.23 -11.39 10.28
CA ARG A 367 16.70 -10.03 10.07
C ARG A 367 18.11 -9.95 9.48
N ARG A 368 18.89 -11.03 9.55
CA ARG A 368 20.27 -11.07 9.02
C ARG A 368 20.32 -10.95 7.50
N HIS A 369 19.21 -11.30 6.85
CA HIS A 369 19.04 -11.27 5.40
C HIS A 369 18.21 -10.08 4.92
N LEU A 370 17.79 -9.19 5.82
CA LEU A 370 17.06 -7.98 5.45
C LEU A 370 17.93 -7.09 4.58
N ARG A 371 17.30 -6.56 3.53
CA ARG A 371 17.94 -5.70 2.54
C ARG A 371 17.08 -4.48 2.26
N SER A 372 17.77 -3.38 1.98
CA SER A 372 17.16 -2.20 1.40
C SER A 372 16.36 -2.59 0.17
N ARG A 373 15.22 -1.93 0.00
CA ARG A 373 14.35 -2.11 -1.14
C ARG A 373 15.10 -1.91 -2.45
N GLN A 374 14.93 -2.86 -3.36
CA GLN A 374 15.49 -2.79 -4.70
C GLN A 374 14.56 -2.02 -5.64
N VAL A 375 15.08 -0.96 -6.26
CA VAL A 375 14.44 -0.18 -7.34
C VAL A 375 15.52 0.31 -8.30
N ILE A 376 15.15 0.65 -9.54
CA ILE A 376 16.08 1.17 -10.57
C ILE A 376 16.37 2.65 -10.36
N SER A 377 15.33 3.40 -9.99
CA SER A 377 15.42 4.83 -9.76
C SER A 377 14.50 5.22 -8.63
N TRP A 378 14.94 6.21 -7.85
CA TRP A 378 14.21 6.81 -6.77
C TRP A 378 14.30 8.33 -6.88
N ILE A 379 13.15 8.99 -6.93
CA ILE A 379 13.04 10.43 -7.00
C ILE A 379 12.35 10.91 -5.73
N SER A 380 13.14 11.50 -4.82
CA SER A 380 12.65 12.08 -3.59
C SER A 380 11.90 13.40 -3.83
N SER A 381 11.16 13.87 -2.83
CA SER A 381 10.65 15.26 -2.75
C SER A 381 9.44 15.61 -3.62
N LEU A 382 8.66 14.63 -4.10
CA LEU A 382 7.33 14.86 -4.68
C LEU A 382 6.25 14.06 -3.93
N PRO A 383 5.81 14.53 -2.74
CA PRO A 383 4.75 13.85 -2.00
C PRO A 383 3.38 14.09 -2.66
N GLY A 384 2.56 13.04 -2.67
CA GLY A 384 1.15 13.13 -3.03
C GLY A 384 0.89 13.36 -4.52
N VAL A 385 1.69 12.75 -5.40
CA VAL A 385 1.43 12.75 -6.84
C VAL A 385 0.03 12.21 -7.12
N SER A 386 -0.78 13.02 -7.79
CA SER A 386 -2.20 12.80 -8.04
C SER A 386 -2.49 12.36 -9.47
N ASP A 387 -1.70 12.86 -10.42
CA ASP A 387 -1.79 12.59 -11.85
C ASP A 387 -0.46 12.92 -12.53
N GLY A 388 -0.29 12.45 -13.77
CA GLY A 388 0.93 12.68 -14.52
C GLY A 388 0.83 12.33 -16.00
N ILE A 389 1.67 12.96 -16.80
CA ILE A 389 1.82 12.67 -18.23
C ILE A 389 3.29 12.48 -18.58
N VAL A 390 3.54 11.59 -19.54
CA VAL A 390 4.88 11.38 -20.12
C VAL A 390 5.00 12.25 -21.36
N VAL A 391 6.08 13.01 -21.45
CA VAL A 391 6.42 13.83 -22.62
C VAL A 391 7.88 13.59 -22.93
N ASP A 392 8.13 12.70 -23.89
CA ASP A 392 9.46 12.23 -24.27
C ASP A 392 10.27 11.80 -23.04
N ASP A 393 11.32 12.55 -22.69
CA ASP A 393 12.21 12.25 -21.57
C ASP A 393 11.80 12.81 -20.20
N LEU A 394 10.64 13.47 -20.13
CA LEU A 394 10.13 14.09 -18.91
C LEU A 394 8.81 13.49 -18.44
N PHE A 395 8.62 13.49 -17.12
CA PHE A 395 7.30 13.43 -16.49
C PHE A 395 6.84 14.82 -16.13
N TYR A 396 5.61 15.18 -16.47
CA TYR A 396 4.91 16.28 -15.81
C TYR A 396 3.94 15.69 -14.80
N LEU A 397 4.01 16.15 -13.55
CA LEU A 397 3.31 15.54 -12.43
C LEU A 397 2.58 16.62 -11.64
N SER A 398 1.30 16.39 -11.37
CA SER A 398 0.56 17.15 -10.37
C SER A 398 0.73 16.49 -9.02
N PHE A 399 0.88 17.29 -7.97
CA PHE A 399 1.06 16.78 -6.63
C PHE A 399 0.33 17.62 -5.57
N LYS A 400 -0.04 16.94 -4.49
CA LYS A 400 -0.77 17.52 -3.35
C LYS A 400 -0.35 16.85 -2.05
N HIS A 401 0.20 17.63 -1.14
CA HIS A 401 0.45 17.28 0.24
C HIS A 401 -0.06 18.40 1.18
N THR A 402 -0.16 18.11 2.48
CA THR A 402 -0.67 19.07 3.47
C THR A 402 0.11 20.38 3.42
N GLY A 403 -0.52 21.47 2.95
CA GLY A 403 0.09 22.80 2.83
C GLY A 403 1.03 23.02 1.63
N VAL A 404 1.29 22.01 0.79
CA VAL A 404 2.24 22.08 -0.33
C VAL A 404 1.65 21.34 -1.54
N GLY A 405 1.64 21.95 -2.72
CA GLY A 405 1.13 21.31 -3.92
C GLY A 405 1.41 22.13 -5.17
N GLY A 406 1.16 21.54 -6.33
CA GLY A 406 1.42 22.20 -7.61
C GLY A 406 1.72 21.22 -8.73
N VAL A 407 2.55 21.68 -9.66
CA VAL A 407 3.07 20.87 -10.76
C VAL A 407 4.58 20.92 -10.78
N ALA A 408 5.19 19.78 -11.07
CA ALA A 408 6.61 19.65 -11.30
C ALA A 408 6.85 18.87 -12.58
N PHE A 409 7.99 19.13 -13.23
CA PHE A 409 8.53 18.19 -14.19
C PHE A 409 9.68 17.41 -13.58
N VAL A 410 9.88 16.19 -14.04
CA VAL A 410 10.99 15.32 -13.64
C VAL A 410 11.67 14.81 -14.89
N ASP A 411 12.97 15.05 -14.99
CA ASP A 411 13.81 14.39 -15.99
C ASP A 411 14.07 12.95 -15.55
N LYS A 412 13.71 11.99 -16.41
CA LYS A 412 13.82 10.55 -16.12
C LYS A 412 15.26 10.10 -15.85
N GLN A 413 16.25 10.77 -16.45
CA GLN A 413 17.66 10.43 -16.31
C GLN A 413 18.29 11.11 -15.09
N GLN A 414 17.98 12.39 -14.89
CA GLN A 414 18.54 13.16 -13.77
C GLN A 414 17.84 12.87 -12.44
N GLY A 415 16.60 12.36 -12.49
CA GLY A 415 15.83 11.97 -11.31
C GLY A 415 15.51 13.13 -10.36
N ARG A 416 15.52 14.38 -10.85
CA ARG A 416 15.26 15.58 -10.04
C ARG A 416 13.96 16.24 -10.45
N ALA A 417 13.11 16.49 -9.46
CA ALA A 417 11.90 17.28 -9.64
C ALA A 417 12.22 18.78 -9.70
N VAL A 418 11.63 19.47 -10.68
CA VAL A 418 11.68 20.91 -10.83
C VAL A 418 10.24 21.44 -10.80
N HIS A 419 9.95 22.26 -9.79
CA HIS A 419 8.62 22.84 -9.61
C HIS A 419 8.35 23.96 -10.61
N PHE A 420 7.10 24.07 -11.03
CA PHE A 420 6.65 25.17 -11.88
C PHE A 420 6.46 26.42 -11.04
N ASP A 421 7.10 27.51 -11.47
CA ASP A 421 6.75 28.84 -10.99
C ASP A 421 5.28 29.13 -11.35
N HIS A 422 4.58 29.88 -10.49
CA HIS A 422 3.15 30.21 -10.63
C HIS A 422 2.16 29.06 -10.44
N ALA A 423 2.58 27.81 -10.24
CA ALA A 423 1.70 26.68 -9.94
C ALA A 423 1.68 26.30 -8.44
N SER A 424 1.43 27.26 -7.54
CA SER A 424 1.66 27.08 -6.09
C SER A 424 0.48 26.45 -5.30
N TYR A 425 -0.67 26.23 -5.94
CA TYR A 425 -1.80 25.56 -5.30
C TYR A 425 -1.78 24.07 -5.63
N PRO A 426 -2.26 23.20 -4.72
CA PRO A 426 -2.34 21.77 -5.02
C PRO A 426 -3.18 21.47 -6.26
N SER A 427 -2.72 20.47 -7.03
CA SER A 427 -3.28 20.09 -8.33
C SER A 427 -3.68 18.60 -8.34
N TYR A 428 -4.70 18.25 -9.12
CA TYR A 428 -5.28 16.89 -9.19
C TYR A 428 -5.19 16.22 -10.55
N ALA A 429 -5.12 17.01 -11.62
CA ALA A 429 -5.29 16.56 -12.97
C ALA A 429 -4.48 17.45 -13.93
N LEU A 430 -3.92 16.80 -14.93
CA LEU A 430 -3.21 17.45 -16.03
C LEU A 430 -3.88 17.09 -17.35
N ALA A 431 -3.82 17.99 -18.31
CA ALA A 431 -4.12 17.66 -19.71
C ALA A 431 -3.15 18.38 -20.64
N ARG A 432 -2.90 17.79 -21.80
CA ARG A 432 -1.98 18.32 -22.80
C ARG A 432 -2.67 18.46 -24.14
N TYR A 433 -2.51 19.61 -24.77
CA TYR A 433 -2.86 19.86 -26.17
C TYR A 433 -1.60 20.37 -26.86
N GLU A 434 -1.02 19.59 -27.78
CA GLU A 434 0.25 19.92 -28.43
C GLU A 434 1.35 20.30 -27.42
N ASP A 435 1.90 21.51 -27.49
CA ASP A 435 2.91 22.02 -26.56
C ASP A 435 2.31 22.90 -25.46
N VAL A 436 1.02 22.72 -25.16
CA VAL A 436 0.30 23.42 -24.09
C VAL A 436 -0.11 22.44 -22.99
N LEU A 437 0.24 22.78 -21.75
CA LEU A 437 -0.11 22.03 -20.54
C LEU A 437 -1.18 22.78 -19.74
N PHE A 438 -2.30 22.10 -19.47
CA PHE A 438 -3.37 22.56 -18.59
C PHE A 438 -3.22 21.93 -17.21
N VAL A 439 -3.27 22.77 -16.19
CA VAL A 439 -3.07 22.41 -14.79
C VAL A 439 -4.26 22.89 -13.99
N ASN A 440 -5.06 21.97 -13.45
CA ASN A 440 -6.11 22.38 -12.51
C ASN A 440 -5.49 22.78 -11.16
N GLN A 441 -6.15 23.69 -10.43
CA GLN A 441 -5.70 24.11 -9.10
C GLN A 441 -6.84 24.04 -8.07
N ASP A 442 -6.48 23.76 -6.82
CA ASP A 442 -7.41 23.63 -5.67
C ASP A 442 -8.21 24.92 -5.40
N ASN A 443 -7.68 26.08 -5.82
CA ASN A 443 -8.38 27.37 -5.77
C ASN A 443 -9.51 27.50 -6.80
N GLY A 444 -9.68 26.51 -7.68
CA GLY A 444 -10.73 26.47 -8.70
C GLY A 444 -10.34 27.07 -10.05
N SER A 445 -9.07 27.42 -10.30
CA SER A 445 -8.59 27.86 -11.62
C SER A 445 -7.93 26.74 -12.43
N ILE A 446 -7.77 26.97 -13.73
CA ILE A 446 -6.86 26.22 -14.60
C ILE A 446 -5.73 27.16 -15.01
N LYS A 447 -4.49 26.75 -14.75
CA LYS A 447 -3.30 27.42 -15.26
C LYS A 447 -2.81 26.75 -16.52
N VAL A 448 -2.38 27.57 -17.47
CA VAL A 448 -1.97 27.14 -18.81
C VAL A 448 -0.50 27.48 -19.00
N PHE A 449 0.27 26.50 -19.45
CA PHE A 449 1.71 26.63 -19.66
C PHE A 449 2.12 26.21 -21.06
N ASP A 450 3.03 26.95 -21.67
CA ASP A 450 3.78 26.55 -22.85
C ASP A 450 4.93 25.63 -22.43
N ILE A 451 4.99 24.44 -23.02
CA ILE A 451 6.02 23.44 -22.76
C ILE A 451 6.89 23.13 -23.99
N ARG A 452 6.95 24.04 -24.99
CA ARG A 452 7.88 23.93 -26.14
C ARG A 452 9.32 23.78 -25.67
N VAL A 453 9.73 24.61 -24.71
CA VAL A 453 10.96 24.41 -23.94
C VAL A 453 10.61 23.61 -22.70
N ARG A 454 10.67 22.29 -22.84
CA ARG A 454 10.07 21.34 -21.87
C ARG A 454 10.62 21.45 -20.45
N THR A 455 11.89 21.80 -20.31
CA THR A 455 12.58 22.01 -19.02
C THR A 455 12.46 23.43 -18.49
N SER A 456 11.79 24.33 -19.22
CA SER A 456 11.53 25.71 -18.82
C SER A 456 10.10 26.15 -19.19
N PRO A 457 9.06 25.49 -18.62
CA PRO A 457 7.67 25.80 -18.91
C PRO A 457 7.36 27.28 -18.69
N GLN A 458 6.68 27.93 -19.64
CA GLN A 458 6.32 29.34 -19.55
C GLN A 458 4.83 29.48 -19.21
N PHE A 459 4.51 30.30 -18.21
CA PHE A 459 3.11 30.62 -17.88
C PHE A 459 2.47 31.43 -19.02
N LEU A 460 1.33 30.95 -19.53
CA LEU A 460 0.56 31.61 -20.59
C LEU A 460 -0.66 32.35 -20.03
N ALA A 461 -1.49 31.64 -19.27
CA ALA A 461 -2.79 32.15 -18.83
C ALA A 461 -3.28 31.50 -17.54
N GLU A 462 -4.19 32.19 -16.84
CA GLU A 462 -4.99 31.64 -15.75
C GLU A 462 -6.47 31.82 -16.07
N TRP A 463 -7.22 30.71 -16.07
CA TRP A 463 -8.65 30.69 -16.31
C TRP A 463 -9.39 30.50 -14.99
N PRO A 464 -10.00 31.55 -14.41
CA PRO A 464 -10.73 31.46 -13.15
C PRO A 464 -12.07 30.73 -13.31
N ASP A 465 -12.61 30.19 -12.22
CA ASP A 465 -13.91 29.51 -12.15
C ASP A 465 -14.05 28.22 -13.00
N TYR A 466 -12.91 27.58 -13.28
CA TYR A 466 -12.79 26.27 -13.91
C TYR A 466 -12.55 25.15 -12.90
N THR A 467 -13.30 25.15 -11.79
CA THR A 467 -13.16 24.11 -10.76
C THR A 467 -13.29 22.74 -11.42
N ALA A 468 -12.20 21.99 -11.43
CA ALA A 468 -12.09 20.70 -12.10
C ALA A 468 -11.21 19.78 -11.27
N ASN A 469 -11.57 18.50 -11.22
CA ASN A 469 -10.74 17.44 -10.65
C ASN A 469 -10.36 16.36 -11.69
N ARG A 470 -10.80 16.53 -12.95
CA ARG A 470 -10.40 15.75 -14.12
C ARG A 470 -10.30 16.69 -15.31
N LEU A 471 -9.25 16.50 -16.10
CA LEU A 471 -9.02 17.21 -17.35
C LEU A 471 -8.69 16.19 -18.43
N LEU A 472 -9.12 16.45 -19.65
CA LEU A 472 -8.79 15.66 -20.82
C LEU A 472 -8.93 16.54 -22.06
N VAL A 473 -8.14 16.28 -23.09
CA VAL A 473 -8.27 16.97 -24.38
C VAL A 473 -8.85 16.00 -25.40
N ILE A 474 -9.85 16.45 -26.15
CA ILE A 474 -10.42 15.75 -27.31
C ILE A 474 -10.46 16.77 -28.45
N ASN A 475 -9.72 16.50 -29.52
CA ASN A 475 -9.52 17.44 -30.62
C ASN A 475 -9.06 18.81 -30.09
N ASP A 476 -9.70 19.90 -30.52
CA ASP A 476 -9.38 21.28 -30.13
C ASP A 476 -10.13 21.72 -28.87
N TYR A 477 -10.59 20.76 -28.06
CA TYR A 477 -11.38 21.02 -26.86
C TYR A 477 -10.76 20.43 -25.60
N LEU A 478 -10.67 21.25 -24.56
CA LEU A 478 -10.45 20.80 -23.19
C LEU A 478 -11.78 20.43 -22.56
N ILE A 479 -11.88 19.17 -22.16
CA ILE A 479 -12.99 18.62 -21.37
C ILE A 479 -12.58 18.67 -19.91
N SER A 480 -13.36 19.39 -19.10
CA SER A 480 -13.17 19.48 -17.66
C SER A 480 -14.38 18.97 -16.90
N PHE A 481 -14.13 18.30 -15.76
CA PHE A 481 -15.20 17.81 -14.89
C PHE A 481 -14.98 18.21 -13.45
N SER A 482 -16.07 18.61 -12.77
CA SER A 482 -16.22 18.56 -11.33
C SER A 482 -17.66 18.27 -10.94
N LEU A 483 -17.88 17.84 -9.69
CA LEU A 483 -19.24 17.71 -9.15
C LEU A 483 -20.04 19.02 -9.14
N ARG A 484 -19.36 20.17 -9.12
CA ARG A 484 -20.01 21.49 -9.11
C ARG A 484 -20.46 21.90 -10.51
N THR A 485 -19.65 21.61 -11.52
CA THR A 485 -19.83 22.13 -12.88
C THR A 485 -20.39 21.09 -13.85
N GLY A 486 -20.35 19.81 -13.52
CA GLY A 486 -20.59 18.75 -14.50
C GLY A 486 -19.46 18.69 -15.53
N LEU A 487 -19.77 18.26 -16.75
CA LEU A 487 -18.85 18.29 -17.89
C LEU A 487 -18.90 19.67 -18.56
N ARG A 488 -17.73 20.27 -18.80
CA ARG A 488 -17.57 21.50 -19.57
C ARG A 488 -16.63 21.28 -20.74
N VAL A 489 -16.96 21.88 -21.88
CA VAL A 489 -16.16 21.87 -23.11
C VAL A 489 -15.66 23.27 -23.39
N THR A 490 -14.34 23.42 -23.52
CA THR A 490 -13.69 24.70 -23.72
C THR A 490 -12.77 24.64 -24.94
N THR A 491 -12.84 25.64 -25.81
CA THR A 491 -11.95 25.74 -26.98
C THR A 491 -10.51 25.99 -26.54
N VAL A 492 -9.54 25.29 -27.15
CA VAL A 492 -8.12 25.44 -26.80
C VAL A 492 -7.17 25.69 -27.96
N ALA A 493 -7.67 25.77 -29.20
CA ALA A 493 -6.85 26.12 -30.36
C ALA A 493 -6.24 27.54 -30.28
N ASP A 494 -6.95 28.48 -29.63
CA ASP A 494 -6.46 29.81 -29.28
C ASP A 494 -6.68 30.03 -27.78
N ILE A 495 -5.59 30.06 -27.01
CA ILE A 495 -5.62 30.15 -25.55
C ILE A 495 -6.13 31.51 -25.08
N ASP A 496 -5.90 32.58 -25.83
CA ASP A 496 -6.34 33.93 -25.49
C ASP A 496 -7.83 34.14 -25.80
N ALA A 497 -8.37 33.39 -26.76
CA ALA A 497 -9.78 33.39 -27.13
C ALA A 497 -10.58 32.19 -26.56
N ALA A 498 -10.00 31.46 -25.60
CA ALA A 498 -10.62 30.28 -25.02
C ALA A 498 -11.98 30.58 -24.38
N SER A 499 -13.00 29.78 -24.70
CA SER A 499 -14.35 29.97 -24.17
C SER A 499 -15.07 28.64 -23.96
N VAL A 500 -15.98 28.59 -22.98
CA VAL A 500 -16.86 27.43 -22.77
C VAL A 500 -17.91 27.42 -23.87
N VAL A 501 -17.90 26.38 -24.70
CA VAL A 501 -18.85 26.21 -25.83
C VAL A 501 -20.01 25.29 -25.50
N ASP A 502 -19.85 24.40 -24.52
CA ASP A 502 -20.94 23.61 -23.98
C ASP A 502 -20.70 23.22 -22.51
N GLN A 503 -21.79 22.99 -21.79
CA GLN A 503 -21.78 22.50 -20.42
C GLN A 503 -23.00 21.62 -20.17
N MET A 504 -22.77 20.47 -19.54
CA MET A 504 -23.83 19.51 -19.23
C MET A 504 -23.67 18.97 -17.81
N ALA A 505 -24.79 18.84 -17.10
CA ALA A 505 -24.82 18.13 -15.83
C ALA A 505 -24.40 16.67 -16.03
N ALA A 506 -23.48 16.19 -15.20
CA ALA A 506 -22.98 14.83 -15.24
C ALA A 506 -22.98 14.23 -13.83
N PRO A 507 -23.17 12.90 -13.68
CA PRO A 507 -23.05 12.24 -12.39
C PRO A 507 -21.60 12.30 -11.88
N GLN A 508 -21.34 11.71 -10.71
CA GLN A 508 -19.99 11.62 -10.19
C GLN A 508 -19.12 10.74 -11.11
N ILE A 509 -18.26 11.38 -11.92
CA ILE A 509 -17.28 10.71 -12.78
C ILE A 509 -16.03 10.38 -11.95
N LEU A 510 -15.64 9.11 -11.96
CA LEU A 510 -14.49 8.58 -11.24
C LEU A 510 -13.26 8.50 -12.14
N GLY A 511 -13.44 8.06 -13.39
CA GLY A 511 -12.41 7.95 -14.41
C GLY A 511 -12.96 8.37 -15.78
N MET A 512 -12.10 8.91 -16.64
CA MET A 512 -12.48 9.48 -17.93
C MET A 512 -11.36 9.28 -18.93
N VAL A 513 -11.68 8.84 -20.14
CA VAL A 513 -10.71 8.56 -21.21
C VAL A 513 -11.32 8.88 -22.58
N ALA A 514 -10.49 9.30 -23.53
CA ALA A 514 -10.90 9.63 -24.89
C ALA A 514 -10.77 8.41 -25.81
N VAL A 515 -11.74 8.24 -26.69
CA VAL A 515 -11.72 7.28 -27.79
C VAL A 515 -12.22 7.99 -29.04
N ASN A 516 -11.30 8.51 -29.86
CA ASN A 516 -11.61 9.43 -30.96
C ASN A 516 -12.44 10.63 -30.43
N ASP A 517 -13.57 10.94 -31.06
CA ASP A 517 -14.50 12.01 -30.67
C ASP A 517 -15.41 11.65 -29.48
N TYR A 518 -15.12 10.54 -28.78
CA TYR A 518 -15.93 10.06 -27.67
C TYR A 518 -15.19 10.14 -26.34
N LEU A 519 -15.95 10.49 -25.32
CA LEU A 519 -15.55 10.49 -23.93
C LEU A 519 -16.19 9.30 -23.24
N ILE A 520 -15.36 8.38 -22.76
CA ILE A 520 -15.80 7.23 -21.97
C ILE A 520 -15.63 7.57 -20.49
N CYS A 521 -16.73 7.57 -19.75
CA CYS A 521 -16.78 7.98 -18.34
C CYS A 521 -17.21 6.81 -17.45
N VAL A 522 -16.36 6.46 -16.49
CA VAL A 522 -16.74 5.55 -15.40
C VAL A 522 -17.36 6.38 -14.28
N THR A 523 -18.60 6.06 -13.92
CA THR A 523 -19.39 6.83 -12.95
C THR A 523 -19.60 6.07 -11.65
N TYR A 524 -19.83 6.79 -10.55
CA TYR A 524 -20.01 6.20 -9.22
C TYR A 524 -21.21 5.23 -9.14
N ASP A 525 -22.34 5.60 -9.75
CA ASP A 525 -23.62 4.91 -9.61
C ASP A 525 -24.37 4.64 -10.94
N GLN A 526 -23.86 5.08 -12.09
CA GLN A 526 -24.54 4.92 -13.39
C GLN A 526 -23.82 4.01 -14.39
N GLY A 527 -22.75 3.32 -13.97
CA GLY A 527 -21.98 2.45 -14.85
C GLY A 527 -21.03 3.22 -15.78
N LEU A 528 -20.88 2.74 -17.01
CA LEU A 528 -20.08 3.39 -18.05
C LEU A 528 -21.00 4.28 -18.91
N LEU A 529 -20.71 5.58 -18.96
CA LEU A 529 -21.40 6.52 -19.85
C LEU A 529 -20.49 6.89 -21.01
N THR A 530 -21.05 6.93 -22.21
CA THR A 530 -20.36 7.44 -23.40
C THR A 530 -20.97 8.77 -23.81
N TYR A 531 -20.12 9.78 -23.96
CA TYR A 531 -20.49 11.06 -24.53
C TYR A 531 -19.78 11.25 -25.87
N ARG A 532 -20.49 11.76 -26.87
CA ARG A 532 -19.90 12.26 -28.11
C ARG A 532 -19.59 13.74 -27.95
N VAL A 533 -18.39 14.14 -28.31
CA VAL A 533 -17.99 15.54 -28.49
C VAL A 533 -18.12 15.86 -29.97
N HIS A 534 -19.16 16.60 -30.33
CA HIS A 534 -19.38 17.00 -31.72
C HIS A 534 -18.33 18.01 -32.18
N ALA A 535 -18.12 18.14 -33.50
CA ALA A 535 -17.15 19.07 -34.08
C ALA A 535 -17.42 20.56 -33.75
N ASN A 536 -18.61 20.90 -33.25
CA ASN A 536 -18.96 22.24 -32.75
C ASN A 536 -18.81 22.38 -31.23
N GLY A 537 -18.23 21.38 -30.55
CA GLY A 537 -18.04 21.34 -29.10
C GLY A 537 -19.26 20.87 -28.31
N LYS A 538 -20.40 20.57 -28.95
CA LYS A 538 -21.60 20.10 -28.25
C LYS A 538 -21.37 18.70 -27.67
N LEU A 539 -21.79 18.50 -26.42
CA LEU A 539 -21.84 17.19 -25.76
C LEU A 539 -23.18 16.52 -25.99
N GLU A 540 -23.13 15.21 -26.26
CA GLU A 540 -24.30 14.35 -26.33
C GLU A 540 -24.01 13.03 -25.63
N GLN A 541 -24.82 12.65 -24.64
CA GLN A 541 -24.75 11.30 -24.10
C GLN A 541 -25.36 10.33 -25.11
N VAL A 542 -24.54 9.43 -25.66
CA VAL A 542 -24.94 8.52 -26.75
C VAL A 542 -25.10 7.07 -26.32
N ALA A 543 -24.47 6.67 -25.20
CA ALA A 543 -24.60 5.31 -24.70
C ALA A 543 -24.44 5.23 -23.19
N GLN A 544 -24.94 4.13 -22.64
CA GLN A 544 -24.73 3.73 -21.25
C GLN A 544 -24.62 2.20 -21.19
N LEU A 545 -23.47 1.69 -20.74
CA LEU A 545 -23.37 0.29 -20.34
C LEU A 545 -23.76 0.20 -18.87
N ARG A 546 -24.96 -0.30 -18.64
CA ARG A 546 -25.45 -0.62 -17.30
C ARG A 546 -24.87 -1.95 -16.84
N PRO A 547 -24.79 -2.15 -15.51
CA PRO A 547 -24.33 -3.33 -14.78
C PRO A 547 -24.32 -4.74 -15.44
N PRO A 548 -23.42 -5.63 -14.95
CA PRO A 548 -23.60 -6.21 -13.61
C PRO A 548 -22.77 -5.53 -12.50
N PHE A 549 -22.51 -4.22 -12.58
CA PHE A 549 -22.02 -3.38 -11.50
C PHE A 549 -22.89 -2.11 -11.24
N PRO A 550 -23.53 -1.96 -10.06
CA PRO A 550 -23.63 -3.00 -9.04
C PRO A 550 -24.86 -3.00 -8.10
N ALA A 551 -25.04 -4.15 -7.46
CA ALA A 551 -25.64 -4.28 -6.12
C ALA A 551 -24.68 -3.81 -4.98
N GLN A 552 -23.54 -3.19 -5.31
CA GLN A 552 -22.49 -2.59 -4.45
C GLN A 552 -21.68 -1.50 -5.20
N GLN A 553 -21.98 -0.22 -4.97
CA GLN A 553 -21.44 0.99 -5.63
C GLN A 553 -19.92 0.91 -5.97
N PHE A 554 -19.47 1.50 -7.10
CA PHE A 554 -18.03 1.71 -7.34
C PHE A 554 -17.46 2.48 -6.14
N ALA A 555 -16.28 2.12 -5.58
CA ALA A 555 -15.72 3.03 -4.58
C ALA A 555 -15.20 4.29 -5.25
N GLN A 556 -14.96 5.30 -4.41
CA GLN A 556 -14.57 6.65 -4.78
C GLN A 556 -13.26 6.77 -5.61
N GLN A 557 -12.55 5.68 -5.90
CA GLN A 557 -11.31 5.69 -6.67
C GLN A 557 -11.33 4.57 -7.71
N VAL A 558 -11.60 4.96 -8.95
CA VAL A 558 -11.56 4.10 -10.15
C VAL A 558 -10.72 4.82 -11.20
N ASP A 559 -10.05 4.03 -12.03
CA ASP A 559 -9.30 4.49 -13.18
C ASP A 559 -9.67 3.66 -14.41
N VAL A 560 -9.44 4.23 -15.59
CA VAL A 560 -9.76 3.60 -16.88
C VAL A 560 -8.66 3.90 -17.89
N ASP A 561 -8.28 2.88 -18.64
CA ASP A 561 -7.36 2.99 -19.78
C ASP A 561 -8.00 2.34 -21.02
N VAL A 562 -7.68 2.82 -22.21
CA VAL A 562 -8.24 2.27 -23.47
C VAL A 562 -7.12 1.98 -24.46
N HIS A 563 -7.15 0.77 -25.02
CA HIS A 563 -6.27 0.38 -26.11
C HIS A 563 -7.00 -0.47 -27.14
N GLU A 564 -6.81 -0.18 -28.43
CA GLU A 564 -7.44 -0.91 -29.56
C GLU A 564 -8.97 -1.10 -29.43
N GLY A 565 -9.65 -0.11 -28.85
CA GLY A 565 -11.09 -0.14 -28.62
C GLY A 565 -11.53 -1.06 -27.48
N LEU A 566 -10.63 -1.46 -26.59
CA LEU A 566 -10.95 -2.13 -25.32
C LEU A 566 -10.68 -1.19 -24.16
N ALA A 567 -11.69 -0.97 -23.31
CA ALA A 567 -11.56 -0.24 -22.06
C ALA A 567 -11.25 -1.21 -20.91
N TYR A 568 -10.17 -0.92 -20.18
CA TYR A 568 -9.71 -1.64 -19.00
C TYR A 568 -10.03 -0.78 -17.78
N ILE A 569 -10.87 -1.28 -16.87
CA ILE A 569 -11.42 -0.48 -15.78
C ILE A 569 -11.10 -1.16 -14.43
N ALA A 570 -10.46 -0.42 -13.53
CA ALA A 570 -10.24 -0.87 -12.16
C ALA A 570 -11.55 -0.81 -11.35
N ASN A 571 -12.15 -1.96 -11.07
CA ASN A 571 -13.50 -2.09 -10.52
C ASN A 571 -13.51 -2.53 -9.04
N GLY A 572 -12.70 -1.89 -8.20
CA GLY A 572 -12.70 -2.14 -6.76
C GLY A 572 -12.47 -3.60 -6.37
N ARG A 573 -13.38 -4.14 -5.56
CA ARG A 573 -13.37 -5.56 -5.12
C ARG A 573 -13.64 -6.56 -6.25
N SER A 574 -14.21 -6.11 -7.36
CA SER A 574 -14.48 -6.97 -8.53
C SER A 574 -13.24 -7.17 -9.41
N GLY A 575 -12.12 -6.50 -9.10
CA GLY A 575 -10.88 -6.60 -9.85
C GLY A 575 -10.91 -5.80 -11.15
N LEU A 576 -10.50 -6.40 -12.27
CA LEU A 576 -10.44 -5.76 -13.58
C LEU A 576 -11.70 -6.08 -14.40
N LEU A 577 -12.22 -5.04 -15.06
CA LEU A 577 -13.31 -5.13 -16.03
C LEU A 577 -12.77 -4.79 -17.42
N ILE A 578 -13.12 -5.61 -18.42
CA ILE A 578 -12.73 -5.40 -19.83
C ILE A 578 -13.99 -5.19 -20.66
N VAL A 579 -14.08 -4.05 -21.34
CA VAL A 579 -15.26 -3.63 -22.12
C VAL A 579 -14.84 -3.31 -23.55
N ASP A 580 -15.54 -3.87 -24.54
CA ASP A 580 -15.41 -3.47 -25.94
C ASP A 580 -16.10 -2.11 -26.13
N VAL A 581 -15.32 -1.14 -26.59
CA VAL A 581 -15.70 0.23 -26.94
C VAL A 581 -15.27 0.57 -28.37
N LYS A 582 -15.03 -0.42 -29.25
CA LYS A 582 -14.75 -0.22 -30.68
C LYS A 582 -15.87 0.53 -31.38
N ASP A 583 -17.10 0.23 -30.99
CA ASP A 583 -18.26 1.09 -31.22
C ASP A 583 -18.64 1.77 -29.89
N PRO A 584 -18.19 3.02 -29.65
CA PRO A 584 -18.47 3.75 -28.41
C PRO A 584 -19.97 3.96 -28.14
N THR A 585 -20.82 3.85 -29.17
CA THR A 585 -22.27 3.96 -29.03
C THR A 585 -22.93 2.66 -28.57
N ARG A 586 -22.19 1.54 -28.61
CA ARG A 586 -22.67 0.20 -28.23
C ARG A 586 -21.62 -0.56 -27.40
N PRO A 587 -21.19 -0.02 -26.25
CA PRO A 587 -20.20 -0.67 -25.40
C PRO A 587 -20.70 -2.03 -24.90
N GLN A 588 -19.81 -3.03 -24.85
CA GLN A 588 -20.15 -4.39 -24.42
C GLN A 588 -19.13 -4.97 -23.44
N LEU A 589 -19.63 -5.59 -22.37
CA LEU A 589 -18.76 -6.31 -21.44
C LEU A 589 -18.14 -7.53 -22.13
N VAL A 590 -16.81 -7.60 -22.15
CA VAL A 590 -16.04 -8.73 -22.69
C VAL A 590 -15.77 -9.76 -21.60
N SER A 591 -15.16 -9.33 -20.49
CA SER A 591 -14.81 -10.22 -19.39
C SER A 591 -14.56 -9.46 -18.08
N THR A 592 -14.45 -10.22 -16.99
CA THR A 592 -14.02 -9.76 -15.67
C THR A 592 -12.98 -10.71 -15.10
N ILE A 593 -12.07 -10.18 -14.28
CA ILE A 593 -11.16 -10.99 -13.49
C ILE A 593 -11.03 -10.42 -12.09
N ALA A 594 -11.39 -11.22 -11.10
CA ALA A 594 -11.25 -10.87 -9.70
C ALA A 594 -9.78 -11.00 -9.30
N VAL A 595 -9.29 -10.00 -8.55
CA VAL A 595 -7.97 -10.05 -7.92
C VAL A 595 -8.11 -9.79 -6.42
N PRO A 596 -7.22 -10.34 -5.58
CA PRO A 596 -7.16 -9.97 -4.17
C PRO A 596 -6.96 -8.47 -3.97
N GLY A 597 -7.73 -7.90 -3.04
CA GLY A 597 -7.62 -6.51 -2.63
C GLY A 597 -8.70 -5.60 -3.24
N TYR A 598 -8.42 -4.30 -3.26
CA TYR A 598 -9.32 -3.27 -3.78
C TYR A 598 -8.64 -2.54 -4.92
N SER A 599 -9.03 -2.83 -6.17
CA SER A 599 -8.45 -2.20 -7.36
C SER A 599 -8.89 -0.75 -7.54
N LYS A 600 -7.98 0.12 -7.96
CA LYS A 600 -8.25 1.57 -8.07
C LYS A 600 -7.52 2.30 -9.19
N GLY A 601 -6.53 1.65 -9.78
CA GLY A 601 -5.63 2.21 -10.79
C GLY A 601 -5.38 1.17 -11.86
N VAL A 602 -5.29 1.59 -13.12
CA VAL A 602 -5.10 0.68 -14.25
C VAL A 602 -4.18 1.35 -15.27
N ARG A 603 -3.24 0.58 -15.81
CA ARG A 603 -2.39 1.02 -16.92
C ARG A 603 -2.20 -0.15 -17.88
N PHE A 604 -2.49 0.08 -19.15
CA PHE A 604 -2.22 -0.85 -20.22
C PHE A 604 -0.82 -0.61 -20.81
N HIS A 605 -0.09 -1.68 -21.12
CA HIS A 605 1.13 -1.62 -21.92
C HIS A 605 1.32 -2.95 -22.65
N GLU A 606 1.46 -2.88 -23.98
CA GLU A 606 1.58 -4.05 -24.88
C GLU A 606 0.41 -5.02 -24.77
N ASN A 607 0.54 -6.12 -24.02
CA ASN A 607 -0.54 -7.09 -23.78
C ASN A 607 -0.83 -7.27 -22.28
N LEU A 608 -0.29 -6.37 -21.46
CA LEU A 608 -0.37 -6.44 -20.01
C LEU A 608 -1.18 -5.27 -19.47
N VAL A 609 -1.97 -5.58 -18.45
CA VAL A 609 -2.64 -4.59 -17.62
C VAL A 609 -2.04 -4.62 -16.21
N TYR A 610 -1.51 -3.48 -15.79
CA TYR A 610 -1.01 -3.25 -14.44
C TYR A 610 -2.13 -2.67 -13.59
N LEU A 611 -2.62 -3.46 -12.64
CA LEU A 611 -3.77 -3.14 -11.80
C LEU A 611 -3.32 -2.81 -10.37
N VAL A 612 -3.43 -1.55 -9.98
CA VAL A 612 -3.08 -1.08 -8.63
C VAL A 612 -4.17 -1.43 -7.64
N THR A 613 -3.78 -1.97 -6.49
CA THR A 613 -4.68 -2.24 -5.36
C THR A 613 -4.25 -1.54 -4.07
N LEU A 614 -5.20 -1.28 -3.17
CA LEU A 614 -4.94 -0.55 -1.91
C LEU A 614 -4.03 -1.29 -0.90
N ARG A 615 -3.84 -2.61 -1.03
CA ARG A 615 -3.14 -3.44 -0.01
C ARG A 615 -2.29 -4.59 -0.56
N ASN A 616 -2.41 -4.92 -1.85
CA ASN A 616 -1.73 -6.07 -2.44
C ASN A 616 -0.78 -5.64 -3.57
N GLY A 617 -0.49 -4.35 -3.67
CA GLY A 617 0.39 -3.78 -4.69
C GLY A 617 -0.22 -3.80 -6.08
N VAL A 618 0.59 -4.19 -7.06
CA VAL A 618 0.22 -4.21 -8.48
C VAL A 618 0.04 -5.65 -8.91
N HIS A 619 -1.15 -5.99 -9.44
CA HIS A 619 -1.36 -7.24 -10.18
C HIS A 619 -1.03 -6.99 -11.65
N ILE A 620 -0.34 -7.94 -12.27
CA ILE A 620 -0.03 -7.92 -13.70
C ILE A 620 -0.93 -8.95 -14.36
N VAL A 621 -1.75 -8.49 -15.30
CA VAL A 621 -2.76 -9.30 -15.97
C VAL A 621 -2.44 -9.34 -17.46
N ASP A 622 -2.21 -10.54 -17.99
CA ASP A 622 -2.15 -10.76 -19.44
C ASP A 622 -3.56 -10.70 -20.02
N VAL A 623 -3.72 -9.81 -21.01
CA VAL A 623 -4.97 -9.56 -21.73
C VAL A 623 -4.84 -9.84 -23.23
N THR A 624 -3.81 -10.57 -23.66
CA THR A 624 -3.63 -11.04 -25.06
C THR A 624 -4.89 -11.70 -25.61
N VAL A 625 -5.63 -12.41 -24.76
CA VAL A 625 -6.99 -12.91 -25.05
C VAL A 625 -7.98 -12.20 -24.13
N PRO A 626 -8.59 -11.07 -24.56
CA PRO A 626 -9.42 -10.22 -23.69
C PRO A 626 -10.62 -10.93 -23.07
N GLY A 627 -11.16 -11.96 -23.73
CA GLY A 627 -12.26 -12.78 -23.21
C GLY A 627 -11.84 -13.77 -22.12
N ARG A 628 -10.54 -13.97 -21.92
CA ARG A 628 -9.96 -14.96 -21.00
C ARG A 628 -8.65 -14.44 -20.36
N PRO A 629 -8.68 -13.29 -19.66
CA PRO A 629 -7.48 -12.70 -19.06
C PRO A 629 -6.88 -13.61 -17.99
N LEU A 630 -5.58 -13.45 -17.71
CA LEU A 630 -4.82 -14.27 -16.77
C LEU A 630 -3.95 -13.40 -15.87
N VAL A 631 -3.95 -13.64 -14.55
CA VAL A 631 -2.97 -13.01 -13.64
C VAL A 631 -1.63 -13.72 -13.80
N VAL A 632 -0.62 -12.97 -14.23
CA VAL A 632 0.71 -13.52 -14.56
C VAL A 632 1.82 -13.04 -13.64
N GLY A 633 1.48 -12.19 -12.68
CA GLY A 633 2.43 -11.68 -11.70
C GLY A 633 1.83 -10.72 -10.68
N THR A 634 2.56 -10.54 -9.59
CA THR A 634 2.26 -9.51 -8.59
C THR A 634 3.54 -8.81 -8.14
N VAL A 635 3.42 -7.52 -7.88
CA VAL A 635 4.47 -6.71 -7.28
C VAL A 635 3.96 -6.27 -5.91
N PRO A 636 4.44 -6.88 -4.80
CA PRO A 636 3.91 -6.62 -3.47
C PRO A 636 4.35 -5.24 -2.97
N LEU A 637 3.48 -4.26 -3.18
CA LEU A 637 3.69 -2.86 -2.83
C LEU A 637 2.55 -2.36 -1.93
N SER A 638 2.89 -1.62 -0.88
CA SER A 638 1.88 -1.04 -0.01
C SER A 638 1.55 0.40 -0.42
N ARG A 639 0.26 0.74 -0.33
CA ARG A 639 -0.27 2.12 -0.37
C ARG A 639 0.26 3.01 -1.49
N LEU A 640 0.33 2.45 -2.70
CA LEU A 640 0.58 3.21 -3.92
C LEU A 640 -0.49 4.28 -4.13
N SER A 641 -0.15 5.36 -4.83
CA SER A 641 -1.14 6.21 -5.49
C SER A 641 -1.95 5.35 -6.48
N LYS A 642 -3.10 5.82 -6.95
CA LYS A 642 -3.84 5.09 -8.00
C LYS A 642 -3.11 5.11 -9.36
N PHE A 643 -2.05 5.89 -9.47
CA PHE A 643 -1.44 6.26 -10.74
C PHE A 643 -0.15 5.46 -10.96
N LEU A 644 0.03 4.98 -12.20
CA LEU A 644 1.23 4.30 -12.69
C LEU A 644 1.64 4.95 -14.01
N LEU A 645 2.94 4.98 -14.28
CA LEU A 645 3.47 5.28 -15.62
C LEU A 645 4.28 4.09 -16.09
N VAL A 646 4.20 3.80 -17.39
CA VAL A 646 5.06 2.83 -18.05
C VAL A 646 5.79 3.56 -19.16
N ASP A 647 7.11 3.51 -19.11
CA ASP A 647 7.95 4.13 -20.13
C ASP A 647 9.37 3.52 -20.11
N ALA A 648 10.04 3.49 -21.26
CA ALA A 648 11.41 2.98 -21.42
C ALA A 648 11.66 1.59 -20.80
N GLY A 649 10.65 0.71 -20.80
CA GLY A 649 10.75 -0.63 -20.21
C GLY A 649 10.70 -0.66 -18.67
N LEU A 650 10.31 0.44 -18.04
CA LEU A 650 10.16 0.59 -16.60
C LEU A 650 8.70 0.86 -16.22
N LEU A 651 8.28 0.29 -15.10
CA LEU A 651 7.06 0.62 -14.38
C LEU A 651 7.39 1.62 -13.26
N TYR A 652 6.88 2.83 -13.39
CA TYR A 652 6.96 3.88 -12.39
C TYR A 652 5.71 3.86 -11.52
N PHE A 653 5.92 3.87 -10.21
CA PHE A 653 4.85 3.90 -9.24
C PHE A 653 5.16 4.92 -8.15
N PHE A 654 4.09 5.49 -7.59
CA PHE A 654 4.19 6.65 -6.73
C PHE A 654 3.71 6.27 -5.33
N GLN A 655 4.53 6.54 -4.34
CA GLN A 655 4.18 6.32 -2.95
C GLN A 655 3.73 7.64 -2.36
N HIS A 656 2.52 7.65 -1.79
CA HIS A 656 1.76 8.86 -1.44
C HIS A 656 2.56 9.94 -0.69
N ALA A 657 3.62 9.60 0.03
CA ALA A 657 4.39 10.58 0.80
C ALA A 657 5.91 10.39 0.72
N SER A 658 6.41 9.57 -0.21
CA SER A 658 7.84 9.23 -0.25
C SER A 658 8.50 9.49 -1.60
N GLY A 659 7.74 9.53 -2.70
CA GLY A 659 8.27 9.89 -4.02
C GLY A 659 7.94 8.87 -5.10
N ILE A 660 8.79 8.83 -6.12
CA ILE A 660 8.62 8.01 -7.33
C ILE A 660 9.66 6.91 -7.32
N SER A 661 9.24 5.68 -7.52
CA SER A 661 10.13 4.55 -7.76
C SER A 661 9.90 3.97 -9.14
N ALA A 662 10.94 3.36 -9.70
CA ALA A 662 10.85 2.60 -10.93
C ALA A 662 11.38 1.18 -10.74
N ILE A 663 10.73 0.21 -11.38
CA ILE A 663 11.22 -1.17 -11.55
C ILE A 663 11.12 -1.56 -13.02
N PRO A 664 11.89 -2.53 -13.52
CA PRO A 664 11.67 -3.04 -14.86
C PRO A 664 10.30 -3.71 -14.96
N LEU A 665 9.75 -3.68 -16.18
CA LEU A 665 8.60 -4.50 -16.51
C LEU A 665 8.96 -6.00 -16.37
N PRO A 666 7.97 -6.88 -16.13
CA PRO A 666 8.20 -8.32 -16.05
C PRO A 666 8.93 -8.85 -17.28
N HIS A 667 9.93 -9.69 -17.05
CA HIS A 667 10.73 -10.29 -18.11
C HIS A 667 10.26 -11.74 -18.35
N PHE A 668 9.56 -11.98 -19.45
CA PHE A 668 9.01 -13.29 -19.78
C PHE A 668 10.06 -14.20 -20.42
N ALA A 669 9.89 -15.52 -20.25
CA ALA A 669 10.72 -16.50 -20.93
C ALA A 669 10.64 -16.35 -22.46
N ASP A 670 11.80 -16.34 -23.12
CA ASP A 670 11.91 -16.17 -24.58
C ASP A 670 11.23 -17.32 -25.34
N ARG A 671 11.31 -18.52 -24.78
CA ARG A 671 10.72 -19.73 -25.36
C ARG A 671 10.40 -20.74 -24.28
N MET A 672 9.24 -21.39 -24.40
CA MET A 672 8.83 -22.48 -23.51
C MET A 672 8.63 -23.77 -24.29
N THR A 673 8.86 -24.91 -23.63
CA THR A 673 8.62 -26.24 -24.17
C THR A 673 8.02 -27.11 -23.07
N LEU A 674 6.71 -27.33 -23.15
CA LEU A 674 5.99 -28.22 -22.26
C LEU A 674 6.31 -29.67 -22.63
N GLN A 675 7.07 -30.35 -21.79
CA GLN A 675 7.46 -31.75 -22.01
C GLN A 675 6.40 -32.71 -21.45
N SER A 676 5.80 -32.35 -20.32
CA SER A 676 4.68 -33.05 -19.69
C SER A 676 3.99 -32.11 -18.70
N ARG A 677 2.86 -32.53 -18.12
CA ARG A 677 2.18 -31.76 -17.05
C ARG A 677 3.06 -31.49 -15.81
N ASN A 678 4.17 -32.21 -15.67
CA ASN A 678 5.03 -32.14 -14.49
C ASN A 678 6.44 -31.62 -14.82
N ARG A 679 6.68 -31.26 -16.09
CA ARG A 679 8.00 -30.82 -16.56
C ARG A 679 7.88 -29.79 -17.68
N LEU A 680 8.45 -28.62 -17.42
CA LEU A 680 8.49 -27.49 -18.34
C LEU A 680 9.95 -27.05 -18.53
N SER A 681 10.41 -26.95 -19.77
CA SER A 681 11.70 -26.31 -20.07
C SER A 681 11.48 -24.94 -20.67
N PHE A 682 12.35 -23.99 -20.35
CA PHE A 682 12.26 -22.65 -20.90
C PHE A 682 13.65 -22.05 -21.14
N VAL A 683 13.74 -21.20 -22.15
CA VAL A 683 14.90 -20.36 -22.46
C VAL A 683 14.62 -18.97 -21.92
N LEU A 684 15.62 -18.39 -21.26
CA LEU A 684 15.50 -17.09 -20.61
C LEU A 684 16.78 -16.29 -20.82
N SER A 685 16.62 -15.10 -21.37
CA SER A 685 17.64 -14.06 -21.41
C SER A 685 17.68 -13.33 -20.07
N ALA A 686 18.87 -12.95 -19.60
CA ALA A 686 19.00 -12.22 -18.35
C ALA A 686 18.40 -10.81 -18.51
N PRO A 687 17.58 -10.34 -17.55
CA PRO A 687 17.10 -8.97 -17.52
C PRO A 687 18.23 -7.94 -17.68
N LYS A 688 17.92 -6.81 -18.32
CA LYS A 688 18.89 -5.73 -18.54
C LYS A 688 19.35 -5.05 -17.25
N HIS A 689 18.51 -5.06 -16.22
CA HIS A 689 18.80 -4.41 -14.96
C HIS A 689 19.30 -5.43 -13.93
N PRO A 690 20.49 -5.21 -13.34
CA PRO A 690 20.99 -6.04 -12.26
C PRO A 690 20.05 -6.05 -11.04
N GLY A 691 20.20 -7.08 -10.22
CA GLY A 691 19.48 -7.24 -8.98
C GLY A 691 18.81 -8.61 -8.85
N ARG A 692 18.00 -8.74 -7.81
CA ARG A 692 17.27 -9.96 -7.49
C ARG A 692 15.90 -9.96 -8.14
N TYR A 693 15.51 -11.12 -8.64
CA TYR A 693 14.24 -11.36 -9.30
C TYR A 693 13.56 -12.59 -8.72
N ASN A 694 12.25 -12.46 -8.59
CA ASN A 694 11.31 -13.52 -8.29
C ASN A 694 11.02 -14.32 -9.56
N LEU A 695 10.95 -15.64 -9.46
CA LEU A 695 10.42 -16.48 -10.53
C LEU A 695 8.92 -16.63 -10.32
N VAL A 696 8.14 -16.17 -11.28
CA VAL A 696 6.69 -16.34 -11.29
C VAL A 696 6.29 -17.31 -12.38
N VAL A 697 5.51 -18.32 -12.00
CA VAL A 697 4.90 -19.28 -12.92
C VAL A 697 3.39 -19.21 -12.74
N SER A 698 2.65 -19.05 -13.82
CA SER A 698 1.20 -18.86 -13.77
C SER A 698 0.49 -19.61 -14.87
N ASN A 699 -0.74 -20.02 -14.62
CA ASN A 699 -1.70 -20.50 -15.61
C ASN A 699 -3.12 -20.35 -15.07
N ARG A 700 -4.11 -20.92 -15.76
CA ARG A 700 -5.52 -20.83 -15.36
C ARG A 700 -5.84 -21.49 -14.01
N HIS A 701 -4.94 -22.32 -13.49
CA HIS A 701 -5.12 -23.09 -12.26
C HIS A 701 -4.39 -22.49 -11.06
N GLY A 702 -3.60 -21.43 -11.26
CA GLY A 702 -2.97 -20.69 -10.18
C GLY A 702 -1.72 -19.95 -10.60
N MET A 703 -1.08 -19.35 -9.60
CA MET A 703 0.20 -18.67 -9.75
C MET A 703 1.09 -19.08 -8.57
N VAL A 704 2.33 -19.44 -8.88
CA VAL A 704 3.37 -19.80 -7.91
C VAL A 704 4.50 -18.80 -8.05
N ASN A 705 4.93 -18.24 -6.92
CA ASN A 705 6.05 -17.29 -6.85
C ASN A 705 7.17 -17.88 -5.99
N HIS A 706 8.39 -17.89 -6.51
CA HIS A 706 9.60 -18.20 -5.78
C HIS A 706 10.45 -16.93 -5.63
N ASN A 707 10.56 -16.45 -4.39
CA ASN A 707 11.18 -15.17 -4.10
C ASN A 707 12.71 -15.19 -4.25
N ALA A 708 13.27 -14.16 -4.88
CA ALA A 708 14.71 -13.91 -4.99
C ALA A 708 15.57 -15.08 -5.50
N VAL A 709 15.02 -15.97 -6.34
CA VAL A 709 15.74 -17.14 -6.88
C VAL A 709 16.59 -16.86 -8.11
N PHE A 710 16.58 -15.62 -8.64
CA PHE A 710 17.48 -15.15 -9.69
C PHE A 710 18.27 -13.94 -9.22
N GLU A 711 19.60 -13.99 -9.36
CA GLU A 711 20.51 -12.88 -9.09
C GLU A 711 21.20 -12.50 -10.40
N ILE A 712 20.83 -11.33 -10.92
CA ILE A 712 21.35 -10.76 -12.16
C ILE A 712 22.46 -9.78 -11.79
N TYR A 713 23.64 -9.95 -12.38
CA TYR A 713 24.81 -9.13 -12.07
C TYR A 713 25.44 -8.55 -13.34
N GLU A 714 26.08 -7.39 -13.22
CA GLU A 714 26.95 -6.89 -14.29
C GLU A 714 28.29 -7.63 -14.21
N GLU A 715 28.79 -8.11 -15.34
CA GLU A 715 30.20 -8.48 -15.43
C GLU A 715 31.02 -7.20 -15.35
N THR A 716 31.35 -6.78 -14.13
CA THR A 716 32.47 -5.88 -13.93
C THR A 716 33.69 -6.63 -14.42
N GLY A 717 34.29 -6.17 -15.53
CA GLY A 717 35.61 -6.64 -15.94
C GLY A 717 36.52 -6.62 -14.72
N LEU A 718 37.05 -7.77 -14.34
CA LEU A 718 38.19 -7.83 -13.44
C LEU A 718 39.33 -7.12 -14.16
N GLU A 719 39.60 -5.87 -13.79
CA GLU A 719 40.93 -5.26 -13.92
C GLU A 719 41.55 -5.09 -12.53
#